data_AF-A0A9D6LR31-F1
#
_entry.id   AF-A0A9D6LR31-F1
#
_cell.length_a   1.000
_cell.length_b   1.000
_cell.length_c   1.000
_cell.angle_alpha   90.00
_cell.angle_beta   90.00
_cell.angle_gamma   90.00
#
_symmetry.space_group_name_H-M   'P 1'
#
loop_
_entity.id
_entity.type
_entity.pdbx_description
1 polymer ?
#
loop_
_entity_poly.entity_id
_entity_poly.type
_entity_poly.pdbx_seq_one_letter_code
_entity_poly.pdbx_strand_id
1 'polypeptide(L)'
;MSRVLTPEERRKIFLDGQADAADSERIGAEERFWPLRSRKGLTSGDHFARYLFAAGYCAGKRVLDIACGTGYGSYILKTLGASEVVGVDYNRAVIDVARRAYSAPGIHFLTGDAAALRLAGEPFEVVVSFETLEHLADPDAFLETIRRHLAPDGLFIVSCPHDARSSWVSSFHVQHYTYPEFRAVVARYFPNPIPVAQIHGIASLVLPLEAAGADDLAPAAFERAYLEVGKPVEDSDGFLLLCGAMPHPPQPLAVLTKNLSDFLQEIFSGVSYMRERFPRLEADLAQTLSKLGRANRRLIAVTRALDNQKAYTLEVQHNRDAMYYSRTWQLMLACRDALRSVRGLIQLPLRVARILTQPPQLSGGGEAKPPLGVLAQYLPHRKSSIAGWPANRPLVTIGIPCHNYGRFLRECIASIAASTFQDFEIIVVNDGSTDPDTLAVLAELEQSPPPGIRFRVVHQENQGLAAARNKGSALALGKYVVSLDADDRIEPTYLEKALWALEHNPEYAFCYSLVQMFGAEEAVWKTEPFSLERALRYNHVPTAAVFRKEAWVEAGGFRDELYGQDDWNFWITLGAKGWDGFLIEEPLFFYRKHESSMWSGLPPEERQRTAQKIQSMHAYLFGHGDSREAEAFHPPQDPVVRAALDHPEPPPSRGGPIVERRHLNFGNGKPALLFAIPWMDLGGAEQVVLQVMQGLAADYNLAVVTTLDSQHEWEAEFRRLTPWIYHLARLPLRAPAEYLRELIRLHNLCGLVISGTALAYEALPALKQGLDLWTADIVHNTAPEGYLATAIRQDPYIDCHFAVGRPQHEGLVRQGGVPQEKVRLAPTAADASVRFNPAPYASRLPEIRRKFGLIGGETVLTYTGRLAVEKDVPLFVRVVSELVRRHPDKHFRAFIAGDGPELARIEHEIRARGLQSVIDLLGFCDNIPEMLAVSRFAFLTSRFEGSSITLLEAMSMRQVVLATDVGNIRDVIENGVNGFIVPSREPADFAARVGEVLADAAREAEISKCARRTVLERYELSSMVRIYADAIAQALAERRQPA
;
A
#
# COMPACT_ATOMS: atom_id res chain seq x y z
N MET A 1 13.82 -18.01 -16.75
CA MET A 1 13.61 -19.38 -16.21
C MET A 1 12.89 -20.32 -17.17
N SER A 2 11.71 -20.00 -17.71
CA SER A 2 10.94 -20.92 -18.59
C SER A 2 11.65 -21.36 -19.89
N ARG A 3 12.62 -20.56 -20.36
CA ARG A 3 13.47 -20.85 -21.54
C ARG A 3 14.70 -21.72 -21.26
N VAL A 4 15.09 -21.87 -20.00
CA VAL A 4 16.39 -22.47 -19.60
C VAL A 4 16.23 -23.67 -18.66
N LEU A 5 15.09 -23.78 -17.97
CA LEU A 5 14.77 -24.89 -17.08
C LEU A 5 13.51 -25.60 -17.59
N THR A 6 13.47 -26.92 -17.52
CA THR A 6 12.30 -27.75 -17.88
C THR A 6 11.16 -27.54 -16.87
N PRO A 7 9.90 -27.88 -17.23
CA PRO A 7 8.78 -27.83 -16.27
C PRO A 7 9.03 -28.65 -15.00
N GLU A 8 9.70 -29.79 -15.13
CA GLU A 8 10.04 -30.69 -14.02
C GLU A 8 11.13 -30.09 -13.11
N GLU A 9 12.16 -29.46 -13.68
CA GLU A 9 13.18 -28.74 -12.91
C GLU A 9 12.59 -27.53 -12.17
N ARG A 10 11.67 -26.79 -12.81
CA ARG A 10 10.96 -25.69 -12.15
C ARG A 10 10.07 -26.21 -11.02
N ARG A 11 9.35 -27.31 -11.24
CA ARG A 11 8.57 -27.98 -10.18
C ARG A 11 9.48 -28.38 -9.02
N LYS A 12 10.66 -28.94 -9.29
CA LYS A 12 11.60 -29.32 -8.22
C LYS A 12 12.11 -28.10 -7.43
N ILE A 13 12.41 -27.00 -8.11
CA ILE A 13 12.87 -25.74 -7.48
C ILE A 13 11.78 -25.06 -6.64
N PHE A 14 10.53 -25.06 -7.10
CA PHE A 14 9.47 -24.28 -6.46
C PHE A 14 8.55 -25.13 -5.57
N LEU A 15 8.23 -26.37 -5.95
CA LEU A 15 7.24 -27.20 -5.28
C LEU A 15 7.88 -28.28 -4.39
N ASP A 16 8.90 -28.98 -4.88
CA ASP A 16 9.52 -30.10 -4.13
C ASP A 16 10.55 -29.62 -3.10
N GLY A 17 11.06 -28.39 -3.27
CA GLY A 17 12.04 -27.76 -2.38
C GLY A 17 11.46 -27.03 -1.16
N GLN A 18 10.20 -27.27 -0.80
CA GLN A 18 9.58 -26.62 0.35
C GLN A 18 9.98 -27.28 1.67
N ALA A 19 10.35 -26.44 2.65
CA ALA A 19 10.46 -26.84 4.05
C ALA A 19 9.06 -27.04 4.63
N ASP A 20 8.84 -28.12 5.39
CA ASP A 20 7.60 -28.29 6.14
C ASP A 20 7.52 -27.28 7.31
N ALA A 21 6.38 -27.27 8.02
CA ALA A 21 6.20 -26.36 9.16
C ALA A 21 7.23 -26.62 10.29
N ALA A 22 7.62 -27.87 10.50
CA ALA A 22 8.56 -28.27 11.54
C ALA A 22 10.01 -27.88 11.21
N ASP A 23 10.40 -27.95 9.94
CA ASP A 23 11.68 -27.47 9.42
C ASP A 23 11.78 -25.94 9.58
N SER A 24 10.68 -25.20 9.39
CA SER A 24 10.67 -23.74 9.49
C SER A 24 10.81 -23.22 10.93
N GLU A 25 10.20 -23.90 11.90
CA GLU A 25 10.38 -23.61 13.33
C GLU A 25 11.79 -23.94 13.83
N ARG A 26 12.40 -25.03 13.33
CA ARG A 26 13.77 -25.43 13.73
C ARG A 26 14.88 -24.54 13.18
N ILE A 27 14.66 -23.92 12.03
CA ILE A 27 15.70 -23.25 11.24
C ILE A 27 15.64 -21.72 11.35
N GLY A 28 14.50 -21.16 11.78
CA GLY A 28 14.28 -19.72 11.85
C GLY A 28 13.88 -19.13 10.49
N ALA A 29 12.57 -19.09 10.24
CA ALA A 29 11.97 -18.68 8.96
C ALA A 29 12.25 -17.22 8.52
N GLU A 30 12.82 -16.40 9.40
CA GLU A 30 13.03 -14.97 9.17
C GLU A 30 14.43 -14.63 8.61
N GLU A 31 15.44 -15.50 8.79
CA GLU A 31 16.84 -15.25 8.39
C GLU A 31 17.18 -15.81 6.99
N ARG A 32 16.60 -16.95 6.59
CA ARG A 32 17.00 -17.64 5.35
C ARG A 32 16.03 -17.38 4.18
N PHE A 33 16.50 -17.62 2.96
CA PHE A 33 15.69 -17.43 1.75
C PHE A 33 14.94 -18.72 1.35
N TRP A 34 13.62 -18.61 1.09
CA TRP A 34 12.78 -19.70 0.59
C TRP A 34 12.04 -19.32 -0.71
N PRO A 35 12.18 -20.09 -1.81
CA PRO A 35 11.60 -19.79 -3.12
C PRO A 35 10.11 -19.40 -3.17
N LEU A 36 9.24 -19.94 -2.29
CA LEU A 36 7.79 -19.67 -2.28
C LEU A 36 7.23 -19.11 -0.96
N ARG A 37 8.02 -19.04 0.12
CA ARG A 37 7.54 -18.56 1.45
C ARG A 37 7.99 -17.15 1.79
N SER A 38 9.09 -16.65 1.21
CA SER A 38 9.58 -15.30 1.45
C SER A 38 8.59 -14.27 0.83
N ARG A 39 7.58 -13.85 1.60
CA ARG A 39 6.44 -12.99 1.20
C ARG A 39 6.77 -11.50 0.98
N LYS A 40 8.04 -11.12 0.83
CA LYS A 40 8.41 -9.74 0.49
C LYS A 40 8.81 -9.71 -0.97
N GLY A 41 7.96 -9.13 -1.83
CA GLY A 41 8.14 -9.03 -3.29
C GLY A 41 9.34 -8.18 -3.76
N LEU A 42 10.39 -8.08 -2.96
CA LEU A 42 11.60 -7.30 -3.19
C LEU A 42 12.91 -8.09 -2.96
N THR A 43 12.86 -9.41 -2.70
CA THR A 43 14.10 -10.22 -2.51
C THR A 43 14.15 -11.54 -3.27
N SER A 44 13.01 -12.11 -3.69
CA SER A 44 13.03 -13.44 -4.33
C SER A 44 13.59 -13.47 -5.74
N GLY A 45 13.24 -12.50 -6.58
CA GLY A 45 13.73 -12.40 -7.96
C GLY A 45 15.24 -12.13 -8.07
N ASP A 46 15.80 -11.41 -7.10
CA ASP A 46 17.19 -10.94 -7.12
C ASP A 46 18.18 -12.05 -6.80
N HIS A 47 17.84 -12.91 -5.84
CA HIS A 47 18.59 -14.13 -5.57
C HIS A 47 18.63 -15.05 -6.80
N PHE A 48 17.49 -15.26 -7.48
CA PHE A 48 17.45 -16.06 -8.71
C PHE A 48 18.30 -15.46 -9.82
N ALA A 49 18.30 -14.13 -9.98
CA ALA A 49 19.08 -13.45 -11.00
C ALA A 49 20.58 -13.67 -10.82
N ARG A 50 21.09 -13.64 -9.58
CA ARG A 50 22.50 -13.90 -9.26
C ARG A 50 22.93 -15.33 -9.59
N TYR A 51 22.13 -16.33 -9.23
CA TYR A 51 22.43 -17.73 -9.56
C TYR A 51 22.37 -18.01 -11.06
N LEU A 52 21.40 -17.42 -11.79
CA LEU A 52 21.32 -17.54 -13.24
C LEU A 52 22.48 -16.83 -13.95
N PHE A 53 22.94 -15.70 -13.42
CA PHE A 53 24.13 -15.01 -13.90
C PHE A 53 25.39 -15.85 -13.67
N ALA A 54 25.58 -16.39 -12.47
CA ALA A 54 26.71 -17.25 -12.14
C ALA A 54 26.74 -18.53 -12.99
N ALA A 55 25.57 -19.12 -13.30
CA ALA A 55 25.47 -20.32 -14.14
C ALA A 55 26.15 -20.15 -15.52
N GLY A 56 26.16 -18.94 -16.06
CA GLY A 56 26.85 -18.62 -17.33
C GLY A 56 28.36 -18.88 -17.31
N TYR A 57 28.97 -18.99 -16.12
CA TYR A 57 30.40 -19.26 -15.95
C TYR A 57 30.71 -20.69 -15.51
N CYS A 58 29.69 -21.47 -15.17
CA CYS A 58 29.83 -22.75 -14.50
C CYS A 58 29.87 -23.95 -15.47
N ALA A 59 29.54 -23.77 -16.75
CA ALA A 59 29.45 -24.88 -17.71
C ALA A 59 30.75 -25.71 -17.77
N GLY A 60 30.63 -27.02 -17.50
CA GLY A 60 31.74 -27.98 -17.47
C GLY A 60 32.64 -27.92 -16.22
N LYS A 61 32.42 -26.95 -15.32
CA LYS A 61 33.35 -26.63 -14.23
C LYS A 61 32.93 -27.19 -12.88
N ARG A 62 33.92 -27.38 -12.00
CA ARG A 62 33.70 -27.68 -10.58
C ARG A 62 33.42 -26.39 -9.80
N VAL A 63 32.27 -26.34 -9.14
CA VAL A 63 31.74 -25.14 -8.49
C VAL A 63 31.62 -25.36 -6.97
N LEU A 64 32.06 -24.37 -6.19
CA LEU A 64 31.83 -24.30 -4.74
C LEU A 64 30.82 -23.18 -4.45
N ASP A 65 29.73 -23.52 -3.78
CA ASP A 65 28.64 -22.61 -3.40
C ASP A 65 28.61 -22.45 -1.88
N ILE A 66 29.16 -21.34 -1.36
CA ILE A 66 29.31 -21.09 0.08
C ILE A 66 28.18 -20.19 0.56
N ALA A 67 27.56 -20.58 1.69
CA ALA A 67 26.27 -20.10 2.15
C ALA A 67 25.13 -20.49 1.19
N CYS A 68 25.13 -21.76 0.75
CA CYS A 68 24.17 -22.27 -0.22
C CYS A 68 22.70 -22.27 0.29
N GLY A 69 22.50 -22.04 1.59
CA GLY A 69 21.19 -22.09 2.23
C GLY A 69 20.49 -23.41 1.95
N THR A 70 19.22 -23.33 1.57
CA THR A 70 18.39 -24.51 1.28
C THR A 70 18.82 -25.28 0.01
N GLY A 71 19.81 -24.81 -0.76
CA GLY A 71 20.44 -25.58 -1.85
C GLY A 71 19.81 -25.41 -3.25
N TYR A 72 18.78 -24.57 -3.40
CA TYR A 72 18.12 -24.33 -4.70
C TYR A 72 19.07 -23.71 -5.73
N GLY A 73 19.97 -22.81 -5.28
CA GLY A 73 20.96 -22.18 -6.13
C GLY A 73 21.99 -23.17 -6.66
N SER A 74 22.52 -24.03 -5.79
CA SER A 74 23.41 -25.13 -6.15
C SER A 74 22.78 -26.06 -7.20
N TYR A 75 21.48 -26.34 -7.07
CA TYR A 75 20.71 -27.11 -8.05
C TYR A 75 20.62 -26.41 -9.42
N ILE A 76 20.39 -25.09 -9.43
CA ILE A 76 20.37 -24.29 -10.66
C ILE A 76 21.72 -24.34 -11.37
N LEU A 77 22.82 -24.11 -10.63
CA LEU A 77 24.19 -24.14 -11.19
C LEU A 77 24.52 -25.50 -11.80
N LYS A 78 24.09 -26.59 -11.13
CA LYS A 78 24.29 -27.95 -11.65
C LYS A 78 23.46 -28.20 -12.90
N THR A 79 22.17 -27.87 -12.87
CA THR A 79 21.22 -28.10 -13.97
C THR A 79 21.64 -27.35 -15.24
N LEU A 80 22.24 -26.17 -15.09
CA LEU A 80 22.67 -25.32 -16.20
C LEU A 80 24.11 -25.58 -16.66
N GLY A 81 24.74 -26.67 -16.21
CA GLY A 81 25.92 -27.22 -16.87
C GLY A 81 27.16 -27.41 -16.01
N ALA A 82 27.16 -27.11 -14.71
CA ALA A 82 28.31 -27.43 -13.86
C ALA A 82 28.64 -28.93 -13.87
N SER A 83 29.92 -29.30 -13.88
CA SER A 83 30.33 -30.71 -13.82
C SER A 83 30.15 -31.27 -12.40
N GLU A 84 30.39 -30.44 -11.39
CA GLU A 84 30.18 -30.76 -9.97
C GLU A 84 29.81 -29.47 -9.21
N VAL A 85 28.91 -29.56 -8.23
CA VAL A 85 28.59 -28.45 -7.32
C VAL A 85 28.68 -28.94 -5.87
N VAL A 86 29.54 -28.30 -5.08
CA VAL A 86 29.63 -28.53 -3.63
C VAL A 86 28.98 -27.35 -2.91
N GLY A 87 27.83 -27.57 -2.28
CA GLY A 87 27.11 -26.57 -1.50
C GLY A 87 27.47 -26.66 -0.01
N VAL A 88 27.83 -25.53 0.62
CA VAL A 88 28.24 -25.47 2.02
C VAL A 88 27.44 -24.43 2.78
N ASP A 89 26.94 -24.79 3.97
CA ASP A 89 26.30 -23.88 4.92
C ASP A 89 26.66 -24.29 6.36
N TYR A 90 26.78 -23.33 7.29
CA TYR A 90 27.14 -23.63 8.68
C TYR A 90 26.00 -24.32 9.44
N ASN A 91 24.74 -24.12 9.02
CA ASN A 91 23.59 -24.70 9.69
C ASN A 91 23.31 -26.11 9.17
N ARG A 92 23.54 -27.11 10.02
CA ARG A 92 23.29 -28.53 9.70
C ARG A 92 21.85 -28.81 9.28
N ALA A 93 20.87 -28.19 9.94
CA ALA A 93 19.46 -28.42 9.64
C ALA A 93 19.08 -27.91 8.25
N VAL A 94 19.67 -26.80 7.82
CA VAL A 94 19.52 -26.25 6.46
C VAL A 94 20.12 -27.20 5.41
N ILE A 95 21.30 -27.76 5.70
CA ILE A 95 21.94 -28.75 4.81
C ILE A 95 21.13 -30.04 4.71
N ASP A 96 20.48 -30.47 5.79
CA ASP A 96 19.61 -31.65 5.74
C ASP A 96 18.38 -31.39 4.84
N VAL A 97 17.82 -30.16 4.84
CA VAL A 97 16.81 -29.74 3.86
C VAL A 97 17.36 -29.77 2.44
N ALA A 98 18.55 -29.20 2.22
CA ALA A 98 19.19 -29.17 0.90
C ALA A 98 19.41 -30.57 0.32
N ARG A 99 19.87 -31.52 1.17
CA ARG A 99 20.03 -32.93 0.79
C ARG A 99 18.70 -33.59 0.43
N ARG A 100 17.63 -33.32 1.17
CA ARG A 100 16.30 -33.88 0.85
C ARG A 100 15.74 -33.34 -0.46
N ALA A 101 15.83 -32.03 -0.65
CA ALA A 101 15.17 -31.33 -1.77
C ALA A 101 15.97 -31.35 -3.08
N TYR A 102 17.30 -31.20 -3.00
CA TYR A 102 18.13 -30.84 -4.15
C TYR A 102 19.28 -31.81 -4.42
N SER A 103 19.32 -32.97 -3.78
CA SER A 103 20.27 -34.01 -4.16
C SER A 103 20.08 -34.43 -5.62
N ALA A 104 21.19 -34.47 -6.36
CA ALA A 104 21.29 -34.94 -7.72
C ALA A 104 22.72 -35.43 -8.00
N PRO A 105 22.95 -36.26 -9.03
CA PRO A 105 24.31 -36.66 -9.42
C PRO A 105 25.22 -35.46 -9.63
N GLY A 106 26.36 -35.41 -8.93
CA GLY A 106 27.32 -34.31 -8.97
C GLY A 106 26.94 -33.08 -8.14
N ILE A 107 25.98 -33.19 -7.20
CA ILE A 107 25.74 -32.19 -6.15
C ILE A 107 26.08 -32.79 -4.79
N HIS A 108 26.89 -32.09 -4.01
CA HIS A 108 27.31 -32.51 -2.68
C HIS A 108 27.05 -31.40 -1.66
N PHE A 109 26.21 -31.66 -0.66
CA PHE A 109 25.93 -30.69 0.41
C PHE A 109 26.69 -31.03 1.70
N LEU A 110 27.44 -30.06 2.23
CA LEU A 110 28.30 -30.21 3.41
C LEU A 110 27.97 -29.14 4.46
N THR A 111 28.08 -29.51 5.73
CA THR A 111 27.99 -28.54 6.83
C THR A 111 29.38 -28.01 7.13
N GLY A 112 29.56 -26.69 7.13
CA GLY A 112 30.87 -26.08 7.38
C GLY A 112 30.80 -24.58 7.61
N ASP A 113 31.70 -24.07 8.43
CA ASP A 113 31.89 -22.64 8.66
C ASP A 113 32.61 -22.00 7.46
N ALA A 114 32.00 -20.98 6.87
CA ALA A 114 32.53 -20.26 5.72
C ALA A 114 33.92 -19.64 5.98
N ALA A 115 34.20 -19.16 7.20
CA ALA A 115 35.48 -18.56 7.56
C ALA A 115 36.59 -19.60 7.81
N ALA A 116 36.22 -20.80 8.28
CA ALA A 116 37.16 -21.86 8.68
C ALA A 116 37.16 -23.09 7.76
N LEU A 117 36.46 -23.05 6.62
CA LEU A 117 36.25 -24.20 5.75
C LEU A 117 37.57 -24.87 5.31
N ARG A 118 37.59 -26.20 5.29
CA ARG A 118 38.69 -27.03 4.75
C ARG A 118 38.10 -28.20 3.98
N LEU A 119 38.13 -28.13 2.66
CA LEU A 119 37.73 -29.22 1.77
C LEU A 119 38.97 -29.91 1.20
N ALA A 120 38.93 -31.24 1.15
CA ALA A 120 39.97 -32.04 0.51
C ALA A 120 39.64 -32.24 -0.98
N GLY A 121 40.66 -32.22 -1.84
CA GLY A 121 40.52 -32.44 -3.28
C GLY A 121 41.16 -31.33 -4.12
N GLU A 122 40.95 -31.41 -5.43
CA GLU A 122 41.39 -30.38 -6.37
C GLU A 122 40.68 -29.04 -6.10
N PRO A 123 41.32 -27.89 -6.35
CA PRO A 123 40.68 -26.58 -6.28
C PRO A 123 39.44 -26.47 -7.19
N PHE A 124 38.55 -25.53 -6.87
CA PHE A 124 37.35 -25.22 -7.63
C PHE A 124 37.63 -24.15 -8.67
N GLU A 125 37.06 -24.34 -9.86
CA GLU A 125 37.23 -23.41 -10.98
C GLU A 125 36.29 -22.22 -10.86
N VAL A 126 35.16 -22.36 -10.15
CA VAL A 126 34.25 -21.27 -9.81
C VAL A 126 33.85 -21.37 -8.34
N VAL A 127 33.89 -20.25 -7.62
CA VAL A 127 33.36 -20.13 -6.26
C VAL A 127 32.27 -19.04 -6.26
N VAL A 128 31.11 -19.33 -5.70
CA VAL A 128 30.02 -18.36 -5.54
C VAL A 128 29.64 -18.22 -4.07
N SER A 129 29.29 -17.01 -3.65
CA SER A 129 28.76 -16.74 -2.32
C SER A 129 27.95 -15.44 -2.34
N PHE A 130 26.65 -15.52 -2.03
CA PHE A 130 25.75 -14.39 -2.15
C PHE A 130 25.18 -14.02 -0.78
N GLU A 131 25.30 -12.75 -0.39
CA GLU A 131 24.77 -12.21 0.88
C GLU A 131 25.30 -13.00 2.09
N THR A 132 26.60 -12.88 2.32
CA THR A 132 27.34 -13.69 3.30
C THR A 132 28.34 -12.87 4.09
N LEU A 133 29.03 -11.92 3.47
CA LEU A 133 30.11 -11.12 4.09
C LEU A 133 29.61 -10.22 5.23
N GLU A 134 28.38 -9.72 5.13
CA GLU A 134 27.66 -8.89 6.12
C GLU A 134 27.30 -9.66 7.39
N HIS A 135 27.24 -11.00 7.32
CA HIS A 135 26.93 -11.88 8.46
C HIS A 135 28.18 -12.33 9.23
N LEU A 136 29.38 -12.07 8.69
CA LEU A 136 30.63 -12.58 9.25
C LEU A 136 31.31 -11.53 10.15
N ALA A 137 31.67 -11.94 11.36
CA ALA A 137 32.48 -11.13 12.27
C ALA A 137 33.91 -10.90 11.73
N ASP A 138 34.46 -11.89 11.00
CA ASP A 138 35.80 -11.84 10.40
C ASP A 138 35.74 -12.11 8.87
N PRO A 139 35.59 -11.06 8.05
CA PRO A 139 35.53 -11.18 6.59
C PRO A 139 36.89 -11.56 5.96
N ASP A 140 38.00 -11.25 6.63
CA ASP A 140 39.36 -11.55 6.15
C ASP A 140 39.60 -13.08 6.14
N ALA A 141 39.22 -13.77 7.22
CA ALA A 141 39.31 -15.24 7.31
C ALA A 141 38.49 -15.96 6.22
N PHE A 142 37.32 -15.41 5.87
CA PHE A 142 36.49 -15.92 4.78
C PHE A 142 37.16 -15.76 3.42
N LEU A 143 37.69 -14.57 3.10
CA LEU A 143 38.36 -14.31 1.83
C LEU A 143 39.64 -15.17 1.66
N GLU A 144 40.39 -15.41 2.74
CA GLU A 144 41.49 -16.37 2.73
C GLU A 144 41.01 -17.80 2.40
N THR A 145 39.85 -18.17 2.92
CA THR A 145 39.22 -19.46 2.65
C THR A 145 38.79 -19.59 1.20
N ILE A 146 38.26 -18.53 0.57
CA ILE A 146 38.01 -18.51 -0.88
C ILE A 146 39.32 -18.72 -1.64
N ARG A 147 40.36 -17.93 -1.36
CA ARG A 147 41.65 -18.01 -2.07
C ARG A 147 42.30 -19.39 -1.98
N ARG A 148 42.08 -20.11 -0.87
CA ARG A 148 42.62 -21.47 -0.67
C ARG A 148 41.94 -22.52 -1.55
N HIS A 149 40.63 -22.36 -1.80
CA HIS A 149 39.84 -23.34 -2.54
C HIS A 149 39.63 -22.96 -4.00
N LEU A 150 39.97 -21.74 -4.41
CA LEU A 150 39.89 -21.29 -5.78
C LEU A 150 41.14 -21.73 -6.58
N ALA A 151 40.93 -22.26 -7.79
CA ALA A 151 42.01 -22.57 -8.72
C ALA A 151 42.80 -21.30 -9.12
N PRO A 152 44.07 -21.41 -9.56
CA PRO A 152 44.89 -20.26 -9.96
C PRO A 152 44.23 -19.34 -11.01
N ASP A 153 43.49 -19.92 -11.96
CA ASP A 153 42.71 -19.20 -12.99
C ASP A 153 41.19 -19.24 -12.69
N GLY A 154 40.82 -19.49 -11.44
CA GLY A 154 39.44 -19.62 -11.00
C GLY A 154 38.71 -18.28 -10.89
N LEU A 155 37.38 -18.35 -10.93
CA LEU A 155 36.48 -17.19 -10.79
C LEU A 155 35.74 -17.22 -9.45
N PHE A 156 35.82 -16.13 -8.69
CA PHE A 156 35.01 -15.89 -7.50
C PHE A 156 33.93 -14.83 -7.78
N ILE A 157 32.67 -15.16 -7.47
CA ILE A 157 31.51 -14.28 -7.64
C ILE A 157 30.88 -14.04 -6.26
N VAL A 158 30.81 -12.78 -5.84
CA VAL A 158 30.37 -12.42 -4.49
C VAL A 158 29.41 -11.24 -4.45
N SER A 159 28.37 -11.32 -3.61
CA SER A 159 27.43 -10.21 -3.38
C SER A 159 27.27 -9.80 -1.92
N CYS A 160 26.86 -8.56 -1.70
CA CYS A 160 26.53 -7.96 -0.40
C CYS A 160 25.33 -7.00 -0.56
N PRO A 161 24.38 -6.95 0.38
CA PRO A 161 23.25 -6.01 0.34
C PRO A 161 23.70 -4.57 0.61
N HIS A 162 22.88 -3.59 0.19
CA HIS A 162 23.12 -2.17 0.43
C HIS A 162 22.23 -1.64 1.58
N ASP A 163 22.66 -1.87 2.81
CA ASP A 163 21.87 -1.61 4.03
C ASP A 163 21.49 -0.14 4.27
N ALA A 164 22.23 0.82 3.71
CA ALA A 164 21.94 2.24 3.86
C ALA A 164 20.65 2.70 3.16
N ARG A 165 20.05 1.85 2.30
CA ARG A 165 18.86 2.17 1.50
C ARG A 165 17.70 1.21 1.68
N SER A 166 17.88 0.08 2.35
CA SER A 166 16.77 -0.80 2.68
C SER A 166 15.91 -0.14 3.76
N SER A 167 14.58 -0.19 3.60
CA SER A 167 13.63 0.17 4.66
C SER A 167 13.62 -0.83 5.83
N TRP A 168 14.54 -1.80 5.79
CA TRP A 168 14.70 -2.93 6.69
C TRP A 168 16.19 -3.21 6.85
N VAL A 169 16.74 -2.92 8.02
CA VAL A 169 18.08 -3.37 8.41
C VAL A 169 17.90 -4.69 9.15
N SER A 170 18.48 -5.77 8.62
CA SER A 170 18.40 -7.09 9.24
C SER A 170 19.16 -7.10 10.56
N SER A 171 18.56 -7.63 11.63
CA SER A 171 19.24 -7.83 12.93
C SER A 171 20.35 -8.89 12.88
N PHE A 172 20.50 -9.60 11.76
CA PHE A 172 21.50 -10.65 11.53
C PHE A 172 22.77 -10.14 10.83
N HIS A 173 22.78 -8.87 10.35
CA HIS A 173 23.99 -8.27 9.79
C HIS A 173 24.90 -7.82 10.93
N VAL A 174 26.09 -8.41 11.00
CA VAL A 174 27.14 -8.04 11.96
C VAL A 174 27.95 -6.86 11.42
N GLN A 175 28.00 -6.70 10.09
CA GLN A 175 28.67 -5.59 9.41
C GLN A 175 27.77 -4.96 8.36
N HIS A 176 27.92 -3.66 8.14
CA HIS A 176 27.23 -2.90 7.12
C HIS A 176 28.26 -2.30 6.16
N TYR A 177 28.14 -2.58 4.87
CA TYR A 177 29.09 -2.10 3.87
C TYR A 177 28.46 -1.06 2.95
N THR A 178 29.17 0.05 2.74
CA THR A 178 29.02 0.83 1.51
C THR A 178 29.75 0.14 0.35
N TYR A 179 29.41 0.46 -0.91
CA TYR A 179 30.10 -0.12 -2.07
C TYR A 179 31.63 0.07 -2.04
N PRO A 180 32.17 1.28 -1.73
CA PRO A 180 33.62 1.45 -1.62
C PRO A 180 34.26 0.58 -0.54
N GLU A 181 33.60 0.37 0.60
CA GLU A 181 34.09 -0.48 1.68
C GLU A 181 34.05 -1.96 1.29
N PHE A 182 32.95 -2.43 0.71
CA PHE A 182 32.81 -3.79 0.20
C PHE A 182 33.91 -4.12 -0.83
N ARG A 183 34.08 -3.22 -1.82
CA ARG A 183 35.14 -3.35 -2.84
C ARG A 183 36.53 -3.33 -2.20
N ALA A 184 36.77 -2.43 -1.25
CA ALA A 184 38.07 -2.33 -0.58
C ALA A 184 38.42 -3.59 0.21
N VAL A 185 37.46 -4.24 0.87
CA VAL A 185 37.67 -5.49 1.61
C VAL A 185 38.00 -6.64 0.66
N VAL A 186 37.24 -6.83 -0.41
CA VAL A 186 37.48 -7.90 -1.40
C VAL A 186 38.79 -7.68 -2.17
N ALA A 187 39.12 -6.42 -2.52
CA ALA A 187 40.32 -6.07 -3.29
C ALA A 187 41.65 -6.36 -2.57
N ARG A 188 41.64 -6.59 -1.23
CA ARG A 188 42.83 -6.99 -0.47
C ARG A 188 43.37 -8.35 -0.88
N TYR A 189 42.49 -9.26 -1.30
CA TYR A 189 42.83 -10.66 -1.64
C TYR A 189 42.72 -10.93 -3.14
N PHE A 190 41.80 -10.24 -3.81
CA PHE A 190 41.57 -10.36 -5.25
C PHE A 190 41.82 -9.02 -5.92
N PRO A 191 43.02 -8.77 -6.49
CA PRO A 191 43.34 -7.48 -7.09
C PRO A 191 42.45 -7.22 -8.31
N ASN A 192 41.97 -5.98 -8.44
CA ASN A 192 41.08 -5.51 -9.52
C ASN A 192 39.74 -6.28 -9.64
N PRO A 193 38.92 -6.34 -8.57
CA PRO A 193 37.59 -6.93 -8.68
C PRO A 193 36.74 -6.12 -9.67
N ILE A 194 36.10 -6.81 -10.62
CA ILE A 194 35.26 -6.19 -11.65
C ILE A 194 33.86 -6.00 -11.04
N PRO A 195 33.35 -4.75 -10.98
CA PRO A 195 32.02 -4.53 -10.50
C PRO A 195 30.94 -5.07 -11.42
N VAL A 196 29.85 -5.51 -10.81
CA VAL A 196 28.62 -5.88 -11.50
C VAL A 196 27.47 -5.16 -10.82
N ALA A 197 26.76 -4.32 -11.57
CA ALA A 197 25.57 -3.63 -11.10
C ALA A 197 24.41 -4.62 -11.06
N GLN A 198 23.73 -4.70 -9.91
CA GLN A 198 22.37 -5.24 -9.86
C GLN A 198 21.39 -4.08 -9.71
N ILE A 199 20.47 -3.95 -10.67
CA ILE A 199 19.52 -2.84 -10.70
C ILE A 199 18.11 -3.39 -10.58
N HIS A 200 17.38 -2.88 -9.60
CA HIS A 200 16.03 -3.33 -9.28
C HIS A 200 14.99 -2.47 -10.00
N GLY A 201 13.99 -3.15 -10.56
CA GLY A 201 12.85 -2.57 -11.26
C GLY A 201 11.82 -3.66 -11.58
N ILE A 202 11.13 -3.55 -12.72
CA ILE A 202 10.17 -4.58 -13.21
C ILE A 202 10.88 -5.91 -13.57
N ALA A 203 12.21 -5.88 -13.70
CA ALA A 203 13.10 -7.03 -13.83
C ALA A 203 14.34 -6.80 -12.93
N SER A 204 14.98 -7.89 -12.51
CA SER A 204 16.31 -7.85 -11.90
C SER A 204 17.35 -7.92 -13.03
N LEU A 205 18.11 -6.84 -13.20
CA LEU A 205 19.14 -6.71 -14.24
C LEU A 205 20.52 -6.84 -13.60
N VAL A 206 21.36 -7.74 -14.13
CA VAL A 206 22.73 -7.95 -13.67
C VAL A 206 23.69 -7.56 -14.81
N LEU A 207 24.45 -6.47 -14.61
CA LEU A 207 25.26 -5.79 -15.64
C LEU A 207 26.73 -5.63 -15.20
N PRO A 208 27.71 -6.18 -15.93
CA PRO A 208 29.13 -5.97 -15.62
C PRO A 208 29.59 -4.54 -15.94
N LEU A 209 30.50 -4.01 -15.13
CA LEU A 209 31.02 -2.65 -15.19
C LEU A 209 32.55 -2.68 -15.40
N GLU A 210 33.00 -2.47 -16.65
CA GLU A 210 34.35 -2.07 -17.16
C GLU A 210 35.48 -3.10 -17.46
N ALA A 211 36.24 -2.85 -18.56
CA ALA A 211 37.68 -2.44 -18.53
C ALA A 211 38.41 -2.46 -19.92
N ALA A 212 38.62 -1.29 -20.55
CA ALA A 212 39.75 -1.04 -21.47
C ALA A 212 39.95 0.47 -21.66
N GLY A 213 41.07 1.01 -21.15
CA GLY A 213 41.71 2.29 -21.51
C GLY A 213 40.83 3.54 -21.60
N ALA A 214 40.95 4.43 -20.62
CA ALA A 214 40.26 5.73 -20.55
C ALA A 214 40.53 6.71 -21.72
N ASP A 215 41.27 6.35 -22.77
CA ASP A 215 41.62 7.28 -23.86
C ASP A 215 41.30 6.79 -25.30
N ASP A 216 41.00 5.51 -25.55
CA ASP A 216 40.97 4.98 -26.95
C ASP A 216 39.68 4.29 -27.41
N LEU A 217 38.60 4.36 -26.62
CA LEU A 217 37.25 3.99 -27.11
C LEU A 217 36.35 5.21 -27.02
N ALA A 218 35.79 5.58 -28.18
CA ALA A 218 34.97 6.78 -28.35
C ALA A 218 34.01 7.02 -27.17
N PRO A 219 34.02 8.21 -26.54
CA PRO A 219 33.17 8.56 -25.39
C PRO A 219 31.68 8.24 -25.59
N ALA A 220 31.22 8.17 -26.84
CA ALA A 220 29.83 7.93 -27.22
C ALA A 220 29.31 6.49 -26.99
N ALA A 221 30.17 5.47 -26.85
CA ALA A 221 29.73 4.10 -26.57
C ALA A 221 29.60 3.85 -25.06
N PHE A 222 30.52 4.42 -24.28
CA PHE A 222 30.53 4.37 -22.82
C PHE A 222 29.42 5.26 -22.23
N GLU A 223 29.24 6.49 -22.75
CA GLU A 223 28.11 7.34 -22.40
C GLU A 223 26.76 6.72 -22.79
N ARG A 224 26.66 5.91 -23.86
CA ARG A 224 25.39 5.31 -24.28
C ARG A 224 24.85 4.24 -23.35
N ALA A 225 25.73 3.47 -22.70
CA ALA A 225 25.30 2.51 -21.67
C ALA A 225 25.04 3.21 -20.33
N TYR A 226 25.86 4.20 -20.00
CA TYR A 226 25.77 5.00 -18.77
C TYR A 226 24.52 5.91 -18.73
N LEU A 227 24.03 6.38 -19.90
CA LEU A 227 22.84 7.23 -20.04
C LEU A 227 21.50 6.48 -20.11
N GLU A 228 21.49 5.14 -20.26
CA GLU A 228 20.25 4.36 -20.44
C GLU A 228 19.70 3.75 -19.13
N VAL A 229 20.42 3.80 -17.99
CA VAL A 229 19.96 3.20 -16.70
C VAL A 229 20.08 4.12 -15.47
N GLY A 230 20.75 5.27 -15.57
CA GLY A 230 20.50 6.43 -14.69
C GLY A 230 20.77 6.29 -13.18
N LYS A 231 21.55 5.32 -12.71
CA LYS A 231 22.04 5.26 -11.32
C LYS A 231 23.55 4.96 -11.27
N PRO A 232 24.35 5.71 -10.47
CA PRO A 232 25.70 5.32 -10.05
C PRO A 232 25.76 3.92 -9.44
N VAL A 233 26.91 3.25 -9.47
CA VAL A 233 27.10 1.91 -8.84
C VAL A 233 26.92 2.00 -7.33
N GLU A 234 27.34 3.14 -6.77
CA GLU A 234 27.13 3.55 -5.39
C GLU A 234 25.63 3.70 -5.03
N ASP A 235 24.76 3.80 -6.04
CA ASP A 235 23.31 3.96 -5.91
C ASP A 235 22.53 2.67 -6.22
N SER A 236 23.20 1.55 -6.49
CA SER A 236 22.59 0.22 -6.68
C SER A 236 21.98 -0.32 -5.37
N ASP A 237 20.94 -1.16 -5.46
CA ASP A 237 20.26 -1.71 -4.28
C ASP A 237 20.91 -3.03 -3.77
N GLY A 238 21.95 -3.53 -4.46
CA GLY A 238 22.82 -4.62 -4.01
C GLY A 238 24.13 -4.66 -4.81
N PHE A 239 25.22 -5.04 -4.16
CA PHE A 239 26.57 -5.04 -4.75
C PHE A 239 26.99 -6.43 -5.20
N LEU A 240 27.56 -6.57 -6.39
CA LEU A 240 28.10 -7.83 -6.92
C LEU A 240 29.51 -7.59 -7.51
N LEU A 241 30.46 -8.49 -7.23
CA LEU A 241 31.84 -8.42 -7.74
C LEU A 241 32.26 -9.73 -8.41
N LEU A 242 33.02 -9.63 -9.50
CA LEU A 242 33.73 -10.74 -10.15
C LEU A 242 35.24 -10.63 -9.86
N CYS A 243 35.83 -11.71 -9.39
CA CYS A 243 37.22 -11.75 -8.90
C CYS A 243 37.96 -12.94 -9.53
N GLY A 244 39.03 -12.72 -10.31
CA GLY A 244 39.81 -13.79 -10.94
C GLY A 244 40.33 -13.45 -12.34
N ALA A 245 41.11 -14.37 -12.94
CA ALA A 245 41.70 -14.19 -14.27
C ALA A 245 40.68 -14.55 -15.37
N MET A 246 39.98 -13.57 -15.94
CA MET A 246 39.08 -13.80 -17.08
C MET A 246 39.41 -12.89 -18.28
N PRO A 247 39.49 -13.43 -19.52
CA PRO A 247 39.85 -12.68 -20.73
C PRO A 247 38.66 -12.09 -21.53
N HIS A 248 37.40 -12.22 -21.09
CA HIS A 248 36.23 -11.75 -21.86
C HIS A 248 35.15 -11.04 -21.02
N PRO A 249 34.54 -9.95 -21.55
CA PRO A 249 33.45 -9.24 -20.89
C PRO A 249 32.16 -10.07 -20.91
N PRO A 250 31.35 -10.09 -19.83
CA PRO A 250 30.14 -10.89 -19.76
C PRO A 250 28.99 -10.39 -20.65
N GLN A 251 28.07 -11.28 -21.03
CA GLN A 251 26.79 -10.87 -21.61
C GLN A 251 25.83 -10.35 -20.51
N PRO A 252 25.09 -9.26 -20.76
CA PRO A 252 24.04 -8.77 -19.86
C PRO A 252 22.96 -9.84 -19.59
N LEU A 253 22.51 -9.99 -18.35
CA LEU A 253 21.39 -10.86 -17.99
C LEU A 253 20.21 -10.03 -17.45
N ALA A 254 19.01 -10.33 -17.94
CA ALA A 254 17.75 -9.79 -17.42
C ALA A 254 16.83 -10.93 -16.94
N VAL A 255 16.37 -10.86 -15.70
CA VAL A 255 15.39 -11.80 -15.14
C VAL A 255 14.11 -11.07 -14.79
N LEU A 256 13.02 -11.40 -15.48
CA LEU A 256 11.69 -10.87 -15.16
C LEU A 256 11.27 -11.40 -13.77
N THR A 257 10.98 -10.48 -12.86
CA THR A 257 10.55 -10.78 -11.49
C THR A 257 9.01 -10.87 -11.37
N LYS A 258 8.30 -10.47 -12.43
CA LYS A 258 6.84 -10.52 -12.58
C LYS A 258 6.41 -11.31 -13.83
N ASN A 259 5.15 -11.72 -13.90
CA ASN A 259 4.63 -12.44 -15.06
C ASN A 259 4.60 -11.50 -16.30
N LEU A 260 4.60 -12.07 -17.52
CA LEU A 260 4.62 -11.30 -18.78
C LEU A 260 3.37 -10.42 -18.97
N SER A 261 2.26 -10.76 -18.33
CA SER A 261 0.98 -10.04 -18.42
C SER A 261 1.05 -8.71 -17.66
N ASP A 262 1.58 -8.75 -16.42
CA ASP A 262 1.81 -7.58 -15.58
C ASP A 262 2.77 -6.61 -16.27
N PHE A 263 3.83 -7.14 -16.90
CA PHE A 263 4.80 -6.36 -17.68
C PHE A 263 4.17 -5.63 -18.86
N LEU A 264 3.28 -6.29 -19.61
CA LEU A 264 2.59 -5.67 -20.74
C LEU A 264 1.61 -4.60 -20.26
N GLN A 265 0.85 -4.85 -19.18
CA GLN A 265 -0.05 -3.86 -18.59
C GLN A 265 0.68 -2.60 -18.11
N GLU A 266 1.84 -2.76 -17.47
CA GLU A 266 2.64 -1.63 -16.94
C GLU A 266 3.32 -0.81 -18.06
N ILE A 267 3.73 -1.47 -19.15
CA ILE A 267 4.21 -0.77 -20.35
C ILE A 267 3.06 -0.04 -21.06
N PHE A 268 1.90 -0.67 -21.21
CA PHE A 268 0.75 -0.03 -21.85
C PHE A 268 0.22 1.14 -21.01
N SER A 269 0.26 1.06 -19.68
CA SER A 269 -0.10 2.16 -18.80
C SER A 269 0.94 3.29 -18.85
N GLY A 270 2.24 2.97 -18.84
CA GLY A 270 3.32 3.97 -18.98
C GLY A 270 3.32 4.70 -20.34
N VAL A 271 3.07 3.97 -21.43
CA VAL A 271 2.94 4.54 -22.78
C VAL A 271 1.68 5.39 -22.92
N SER A 272 0.56 4.97 -22.31
CA SER A 272 -0.69 5.74 -22.32
C SER A 272 -0.57 7.02 -21.48
N TYR A 273 0.05 6.92 -20.30
CA TYR A 273 0.36 8.04 -19.41
C TYR A 273 1.26 9.09 -20.08
N MET A 274 2.27 8.62 -20.83
CA MET A 274 3.17 9.50 -21.59
C MET A 274 2.48 10.13 -22.80
N ARG A 275 1.62 9.40 -23.52
CA ARG A 275 0.88 9.88 -24.70
C ARG A 275 -0.08 11.03 -24.36
N GLU A 276 -0.67 11.02 -23.17
CA GLU A 276 -1.57 12.08 -22.71
C GLU A 276 -0.85 13.33 -22.21
N ARG A 277 0.37 13.19 -21.65
CA ARG A 277 1.15 14.32 -21.13
C ARG A 277 2.08 14.98 -22.14
N PHE A 278 2.52 14.26 -23.18
CA PHE A 278 3.49 14.77 -24.15
C PHE A 278 3.08 16.10 -24.81
N PRO A 279 1.82 16.29 -25.26
CA PRO A 279 1.40 17.55 -25.89
C PRO A 279 1.39 18.74 -24.92
N ARG A 280 1.09 18.49 -23.63
CA ARG A 280 1.12 19.54 -22.59
C ARG A 280 2.56 19.90 -22.21
N LEU A 281 3.44 18.91 -22.08
CA LEU A 281 4.86 19.14 -21.82
C LEU A 281 5.54 19.90 -22.98
N GLU A 282 5.18 19.59 -24.23
CA GLU A 282 5.68 20.27 -25.42
C GLU A 282 5.18 21.73 -25.48
N ALA A 283 3.91 21.97 -25.12
CA ALA A 283 3.34 23.32 -25.03
C ALA A 283 3.98 24.16 -23.91
N ASP A 284 4.21 23.57 -22.73
CA ASP A 284 4.85 24.21 -21.59
C ASP A 284 6.33 24.50 -21.87
N LEU A 285 7.03 23.60 -22.56
CA LEU A 285 8.39 23.79 -23.01
C LEU A 285 8.47 24.91 -24.07
N ALA A 286 7.57 24.94 -25.05
CA ALA A 286 7.51 26.01 -26.05
C ALA A 286 7.21 27.38 -25.41
N GLN A 287 6.30 27.42 -24.43
CA GLN A 287 5.97 28.64 -23.70
C GLN A 287 7.15 29.12 -22.84
N THR A 288 7.87 28.19 -22.21
CA THR A 288 9.05 28.46 -21.38
C THR A 288 10.23 28.93 -22.23
N LEU A 289 10.49 28.28 -23.38
CA LEU A 289 11.50 28.72 -24.35
C LEU A 289 11.18 30.10 -24.94
N SER A 290 9.90 30.41 -25.17
CA SER A 290 9.47 31.74 -25.62
C SER A 290 9.68 32.82 -24.54
N LYS A 291 9.40 32.51 -23.27
CA LYS A 291 9.69 33.38 -22.11
C LYS A 291 11.20 33.60 -21.94
N LEU A 292 12.02 32.54 -22.05
CA LEU A 292 13.48 32.59 -22.03
C LEU A 292 14.06 33.38 -23.20
N GLY A 293 13.52 33.22 -24.42
CA GLY A 293 13.91 34.01 -25.57
C GLY A 293 13.64 35.51 -25.39
N ARG A 294 12.54 35.88 -24.72
CA ARG A 294 12.25 37.28 -24.35
C ARG A 294 13.19 37.80 -23.26
N ALA A 295 13.49 36.99 -22.25
CA ALA A 295 14.44 37.33 -21.19
C ALA A 295 15.87 37.50 -21.73
N ASN A 296 16.32 36.60 -22.60
CA ASN A 296 17.63 36.66 -23.24
C ASN A 296 17.77 37.88 -24.16
N ARG A 297 16.73 38.21 -24.94
CA ARG A 297 16.71 39.46 -25.74
C ARG A 297 16.76 40.72 -24.87
N ARG A 298 16.09 40.73 -23.72
CA ARG A 298 16.20 41.81 -22.72
C ARG A 298 17.61 41.88 -22.13
N LEU A 299 18.21 40.73 -21.82
CA LEU A 299 19.57 40.67 -21.29
C LEU A 299 20.57 41.22 -22.32
N ILE A 300 20.51 40.78 -23.58
CA ILE A 300 21.34 41.28 -24.68
C ILE A 300 21.14 42.79 -24.91
N ALA A 301 19.90 43.28 -24.80
CA ALA A 301 19.62 44.71 -24.90
C ALA A 301 20.24 45.52 -23.74
N VAL A 302 20.21 44.96 -22.52
CA VAL A 302 20.86 45.53 -21.33
C VAL A 302 22.39 45.45 -21.45
N THR A 303 22.95 44.34 -21.95
CA THR A 303 24.39 44.18 -22.20
C THR A 303 24.88 45.16 -23.27
N ARG A 304 24.12 45.36 -24.35
CA ARG A 304 24.43 46.38 -25.38
C ARG A 304 24.28 47.82 -24.86
N ALA A 305 23.37 48.06 -23.91
CA ALA A 305 23.25 49.36 -23.25
C ALA A 305 24.42 49.61 -22.27
N LEU A 306 24.97 48.54 -21.68
CA LEU A 306 26.10 48.57 -20.75
C LEU A 306 27.48 48.61 -21.45
N ASP A 307 27.60 48.18 -22.71
CA ASP A 307 28.84 48.28 -23.50
C ASP A 307 29.30 49.74 -23.76
N ASN A 308 28.45 50.73 -23.49
CA ASN A 308 28.81 52.16 -23.55
C ASN A 308 29.42 52.73 -22.26
N GLN A 309 29.54 51.94 -21.19
CA GLN A 309 30.25 52.35 -19.97
C GLN A 309 31.32 51.32 -19.59
N LYS A 310 32.56 51.62 -19.97
CA LYS A 310 33.75 50.88 -19.54
C LYS A 310 33.95 51.02 -18.04
N ALA A 311 33.42 50.08 -17.27
CA ALA A 311 34.04 49.47 -16.09
C ALA A 311 33.06 48.51 -15.43
N TYR A 312 33.22 47.19 -15.63
CA TYR A 312 33.15 46.19 -14.55
C TYR A 312 33.36 44.77 -15.10
N THR A 313 34.49 44.15 -14.76
CA THR A 313 34.80 42.75 -15.14
C THR A 313 34.34 41.74 -14.06
N LEU A 314 33.94 42.20 -12.88
CA LEU A 314 33.56 41.33 -11.74
C LEU A 314 32.07 40.94 -11.73
N GLU A 315 31.18 41.80 -12.21
CA GLU A 315 29.72 41.57 -12.12
C GLU A 315 29.21 40.67 -13.26
N VAL A 316 29.91 40.65 -14.40
CA VAL A 316 29.63 39.74 -15.52
C VAL A 316 30.10 38.32 -15.22
N GLN A 317 31.22 38.14 -14.49
CA GLN A 317 31.62 36.81 -13.99
C GLN A 317 30.65 36.31 -12.91
N HIS A 318 30.26 37.18 -11.96
CA HIS A 318 29.30 36.82 -10.92
C HIS A 318 27.92 36.46 -11.49
N ASN A 319 27.45 37.13 -12.55
CA ASN A 319 26.20 36.79 -13.22
C ASN A 319 26.31 35.57 -14.14
N ARG A 320 27.50 35.27 -14.70
CA ARG A 320 27.71 34.03 -15.48
C ARG A 320 27.73 32.81 -14.57
N ASP A 321 28.35 32.93 -13.40
CA ASP A 321 28.37 31.90 -12.37
C ASP A 321 26.99 31.77 -11.71
N ALA A 322 26.31 32.88 -11.40
CA ALA A 322 24.92 32.85 -10.92
C ALA A 322 23.95 32.27 -11.97
N MET A 323 24.23 32.38 -13.27
CA MET A 323 23.45 31.71 -14.31
C MET A 323 23.70 30.19 -14.30
N TYR A 324 24.96 29.75 -14.13
CA TYR A 324 25.33 28.34 -13.94
C TYR A 324 24.73 27.73 -12.65
N TYR A 325 24.56 28.54 -11.59
CA TYR A 325 23.93 28.17 -10.32
C TYR A 325 22.43 28.53 -10.24
N SER A 326 21.85 29.12 -11.30
CA SER A 326 20.44 29.48 -11.28
C SER A 326 19.56 28.25 -11.42
N ARG A 327 18.47 28.22 -10.65
CA ARG A 327 17.42 27.18 -10.71
C ARG A 327 16.94 26.93 -12.15
N THR A 328 16.99 27.95 -13.01
CA THR A 328 16.63 27.91 -14.43
C THR A 328 17.61 27.12 -15.30
N TRP A 329 18.93 27.21 -15.06
CA TRP A 329 19.94 26.43 -15.79
C TRP A 329 19.97 24.98 -15.32
N GLN A 330 19.78 24.75 -14.03
CA GLN A 330 19.55 23.41 -13.48
C GLN A 330 18.25 22.80 -14.01
N LEU A 331 17.18 23.59 -14.20
CA LEU A 331 15.96 23.13 -14.86
C LEU A 331 16.19 22.84 -16.35
N MET A 332 17.05 23.60 -17.04
CA MET A 332 17.37 23.38 -18.45
C MET A 332 18.22 22.10 -18.64
N LEU A 333 19.15 21.83 -17.71
CA LEU A 333 19.89 20.57 -17.63
C LEU A 333 18.94 19.41 -17.28
N ALA A 334 18.10 19.56 -16.28
CA ALA A 334 17.09 18.57 -15.91
C ALA A 334 16.05 18.32 -17.02
N CYS A 335 15.65 19.33 -17.80
CA CYS A 335 14.76 19.16 -18.94
C CYS A 335 15.48 18.53 -20.15
N ARG A 336 16.75 18.87 -20.39
CA ARG A 336 17.58 18.20 -21.40
C ARG A 336 17.82 16.74 -21.04
N ASP A 337 18.06 16.45 -19.77
CA ASP A 337 18.29 15.12 -19.25
C ASP A 337 16.97 14.34 -19.16
N ALA A 338 15.83 14.99 -18.85
CA ALA A 338 14.49 14.40 -18.99
C ALA A 338 14.13 14.11 -20.45
N LEU A 339 14.41 15.00 -21.40
CA LEU A 339 14.21 14.76 -22.84
C LEU A 339 15.10 13.62 -23.37
N ARG A 340 16.29 13.42 -22.77
CA ARG A 340 17.17 12.27 -23.04
C ARG A 340 16.62 10.98 -22.42
N SER A 341 16.13 11.02 -21.19
CA SER A 341 15.48 9.90 -20.50
C SER A 341 14.20 9.45 -21.21
N VAL A 342 13.41 10.40 -21.75
CA VAL A 342 12.20 10.12 -22.53
C VAL A 342 12.53 9.43 -23.87
N ARG A 343 13.67 9.77 -24.49
CA ARG A 343 14.14 9.10 -25.71
C ARG A 343 14.66 7.68 -25.43
N GLY A 344 15.23 7.44 -24.24
CA GLY A 344 15.60 6.11 -23.74
C GLY A 344 14.39 5.23 -23.40
N LEU A 345 13.37 5.81 -22.75
CA LEU A 345 12.11 5.14 -22.39
C LEU A 345 11.28 4.68 -23.59
N ILE A 346 11.40 5.34 -24.75
CA ILE A 346 10.73 4.93 -26.00
C ILE A 346 11.52 3.81 -26.72
N GLN A 347 12.84 3.72 -26.54
CA GLN A 347 13.68 2.71 -27.21
C GLN A 347 13.89 1.43 -26.39
N LEU A 348 13.78 1.49 -25.07
CA LEU A 348 13.94 0.34 -24.17
C LEU A 348 12.93 -0.78 -24.46
N PRO A 349 11.61 -0.53 -24.67
CA PRO A 349 10.64 -1.57 -25.02
C PRO A 349 10.93 -2.22 -26.38
N LEU A 350 11.39 -1.44 -27.35
CA LEU A 350 11.73 -1.92 -28.71
C LEU A 350 13.03 -2.74 -28.73
N ARG A 351 14.00 -2.41 -27.85
CA ARG A 351 15.24 -3.19 -27.69
C ARG A 351 15.03 -4.42 -26.83
N VAL A 352 14.26 -4.34 -25.74
CA VAL A 352 13.83 -5.49 -24.95
C VAL A 352 13.01 -6.45 -25.82
N ALA A 353 12.11 -5.96 -26.67
CA ALA A 353 11.43 -6.78 -27.66
C ALA A 353 12.40 -7.45 -28.66
N ARG A 354 13.48 -6.77 -29.09
CA ARG A 354 14.54 -7.36 -29.92
C ARG A 354 15.38 -8.41 -29.19
N ILE A 355 15.73 -8.17 -27.93
CA ILE A 355 16.49 -9.11 -27.08
C ILE A 355 15.62 -10.34 -26.75
N LEU A 356 14.33 -10.14 -26.49
CA LEU A 356 13.36 -11.22 -26.23
C LEU A 356 13.02 -12.04 -27.49
N THR A 357 13.22 -11.50 -28.70
CA THR A 357 12.95 -12.18 -29.98
C THR A 357 14.18 -12.84 -30.61
N GLN A 358 15.39 -12.63 -30.08
CA GLN A 358 16.57 -13.38 -30.49
C GLN A 358 16.72 -14.66 -29.63
N PRO A 359 16.85 -15.85 -30.26
CA PRO A 359 17.18 -17.06 -29.51
C PRO A 359 18.61 -16.93 -28.93
N PRO A 360 18.87 -17.40 -27.70
CA PRO A 360 20.23 -17.50 -27.20
C PRO A 360 21.01 -18.46 -28.09
N GLN A 361 22.09 -17.97 -28.71
CA GLN A 361 23.03 -18.85 -29.39
C GLN A 361 23.85 -19.59 -28.33
N LEU A 362 23.35 -20.75 -27.92
CA LEU A 362 24.16 -21.78 -27.28
C LEU A 362 24.93 -22.47 -28.40
N SER A 363 26.25 -22.29 -28.42
CA SER A 363 27.14 -23.04 -29.30
C SER A 363 27.16 -24.51 -28.87
N GLY A 364 26.40 -25.35 -29.55
CA GLY A 364 26.42 -26.81 -29.36
C GLY A 364 25.09 -27.47 -29.77
N GLY A 365 25.12 -28.26 -30.85
CA GLY A 365 23.94 -28.69 -31.59
C GLY A 365 23.02 -29.72 -30.93
N GLY A 366 21.78 -29.77 -31.44
CA GLY A 366 20.77 -30.76 -31.15
C GLY A 366 19.38 -30.26 -31.55
N GLU A 367 18.87 -30.68 -32.70
CA GLU A 367 17.53 -30.36 -33.18
C GLU A 367 16.44 -30.83 -32.21
N ALA A 368 15.59 -29.92 -31.75
CA ALA A 368 14.32 -30.24 -31.10
C ALA A 368 13.19 -29.43 -31.73
N LYS A 369 12.20 -30.14 -32.28
CA LYS A 369 10.96 -29.59 -32.86
C LYS A 369 10.17 -28.77 -31.82
N PRO A 370 9.44 -27.73 -32.22
CA PRO A 370 8.71 -26.88 -31.28
C PRO A 370 7.45 -27.60 -30.74
N PRO A 371 7.18 -27.59 -29.43
CA PRO A 371 5.84 -27.83 -28.91
C PRO A 371 5.08 -26.51 -28.77
N LEU A 372 3.93 -26.45 -29.44
CA LEU A 372 2.79 -25.53 -29.25
C LEU A 372 3.05 -24.25 -28.43
N GLY A 373 3.48 -23.21 -29.12
CA GLY A 373 3.38 -21.83 -28.65
C GLY A 373 2.86 -20.98 -29.80
N VAL A 374 1.63 -20.49 -29.67
CA VAL A 374 0.99 -19.30 -30.29
C VAL A 374 -0.52 -19.57 -30.27
N LEU A 375 -1.18 -19.23 -29.16
CA LEU A 375 -2.64 -18.97 -29.12
C LEU A 375 -3.03 -17.85 -28.13
N ALA A 376 -2.08 -17.02 -27.69
CA ALA A 376 -2.37 -15.85 -26.83
C ALA A 376 -2.31 -14.49 -27.59
N GLN A 377 -2.11 -14.50 -28.92
CA GLN A 377 -1.99 -13.26 -29.71
C GLN A 377 -3.25 -12.85 -30.49
N TYR A 378 -4.41 -13.42 -30.17
CA TYR A 378 -5.69 -12.96 -30.73
C TYR A 378 -6.82 -12.97 -29.69
N LEU A 379 -6.59 -12.39 -28.51
CA LEU A 379 -7.73 -11.86 -27.76
C LEU A 379 -7.99 -10.45 -28.30
N PRO A 380 -9.08 -10.23 -29.06
CA PRO A 380 -9.43 -8.90 -29.52
C PRO A 380 -9.56 -8.01 -28.29
N HIS A 381 -8.95 -6.83 -28.31
CA HIS A 381 -9.21 -5.78 -27.33
C HIS A 381 -10.73 -5.64 -27.18
N ARG A 382 -11.31 -6.17 -26.09
CA ARG A 382 -12.72 -6.01 -25.77
C ARG A 382 -12.90 -4.51 -25.50
N LYS A 383 -13.48 -3.80 -26.47
CA LYS A 383 -13.75 -2.37 -26.33
C LYS A 383 -14.74 -2.21 -25.17
N SER A 384 -14.34 -1.46 -24.15
CA SER A 384 -15.25 -1.00 -23.11
C SER A 384 -16.43 -0.26 -23.75
N SER A 385 -17.62 -0.85 -23.66
CA SER A 385 -18.87 -0.19 -24.06
C SER A 385 -19.36 0.69 -22.91
N ILE A 386 -18.63 1.75 -22.61
CA ILE A 386 -19.11 2.84 -21.75
C ILE A 386 -20.33 3.52 -22.37
N ALA A 387 -20.55 3.37 -23.68
CA ALA A 387 -21.62 4.08 -24.37
C ALA A 387 -22.87 3.22 -24.67
N GLY A 388 -23.98 3.40 -23.95
CA GLY A 388 -25.31 2.99 -24.45
C GLY A 388 -26.26 2.19 -23.56
N TRP A 389 -26.01 2.05 -22.26
CA TRP A 389 -26.97 1.35 -21.41
C TRP A 389 -28.29 2.16 -21.29
N PRO A 390 -29.50 1.57 -21.45
CA PRO A 390 -30.75 2.33 -21.54
C PRO A 390 -31.12 2.91 -20.17
N ALA A 391 -31.39 4.21 -20.09
CA ALA A 391 -31.72 4.89 -18.83
C ALA A 391 -32.99 4.36 -18.13
N ASN A 392 -33.83 3.62 -18.86
CA ASN A 392 -35.04 2.97 -18.33
C ASN A 392 -34.78 1.55 -17.78
N ARG A 393 -33.55 1.02 -17.86
CA ARG A 393 -33.13 -0.26 -17.31
C ARG A 393 -32.14 -0.07 -16.14
N PRO A 394 -32.24 -0.89 -15.07
CA PRO A 394 -31.28 -0.86 -13.98
C PRO A 394 -29.87 -1.23 -14.49
N LEU A 395 -28.82 -0.75 -13.84
CA LEU A 395 -27.46 -1.15 -14.18
C LEU A 395 -27.11 -2.49 -13.53
N VAL A 396 -27.62 -2.75 -12.33
CA VAL A 396 -27.38 -3.99 -11.57
C VAL A 396 -28.68 -4.71 -11.27
N THR A 397 -28.67 -6.03 -11.41
CA THR A 397 -29.70 -6.91 -10.85
C THR A 397 -29.12 -7.66 -9.65
N ILE A 398 -29.77 -7.58 -8.49
CA ILE A 398 -29.47 -8.43 -7.34
C ILE A 398 -30.49 -9.57 -7.32
N GLY A 399 -30.02 -10.78 -7.64
CA GLY A 399 -30.82 -12.01 -7.54
C GLY A 399 -30.64 -12.66 -6.17
N ILE A 400 -31.74 -12.88 -5.47
CA ILE A 400 -31.76 -13.48 -4.13
C ILE A 400 -32.44 -14.85 -4.21
N PRO A 401 -31.70 -15.97 -4.25
CA PRO A 401 -32.29 -17.29 -4.10
C PRO A 401 -32.84 -17.44 -2.68
N CYS A 402 -34.09 -17.90 -2.55
CA CYS A 402 -34.76 -18.05 -1.26
C CYS A 402 -35.52 -19.38 -1.21
N HIS A 403 -35.15 -20.24 -0.26
CA HIS A 403 -35.88 -21.48 0.05
C HIS A 403 -35.90 -21.70 1.57
N ASN A 404 -37.03 -21.36 2.20
CA ASN A 404 -37.25 -21.40 3.64
C ASN A 404 -36.40 -20.45 4.52
N TYR A 405 -36.11 -19.24 4.02
CA TYR A 405 -35.19 -18.26 4.65
C TYR A 405 -35.85 -16.90 4.99
N GLY A 406 -37.18 -16.85 5.14
CA GLY A 406 -37.97 -15.64 5.43
C GLY A 406 -37.42 -14.76 6.54
N ARG A 407 -37.03 -15.38 7.66
CA ARG A 407 -36.46 -14.72 8.84
C ARG A 407 -35.27 -13.79 8.57
N PHE A 408 -34.48 -14.06 7.52
CA PHE A 408 -33.30 -13.25 7.19
C PHE A 408 -33.51 -12.33 5.98
N LEU A 409 -34.49 -12.64 5.14
CA LEU A 409 -34.71 -11.95 3.87
C LEU A 409 -34.89 -10.43 4.02
N ARG A 410 -35.55 -9.98 5.10
CA ARG A 410 -35.72 -8.54 5.39
C ARG A 410 -34.40 -7.83 5.66
N GLU A 411 -33.52 -8.47 6.41
CA GLU A 411 -32.21 -7.93 6.75
C GLU A 411 -31.33 -7.84 5.50
N CYS A 412 -31.36 -8.88 4.66
CA CYS A 412 -30.69 -8.89 3.35
C CYS A 412 -31.17 -7.70 2.48
N ILE A 413 -32.50 -7.55 2.29
CA ILE A 413 -33.08 -6.47 1.48
C ILE A 413 -32.75 -5.09 2.06
N ALA A 414 -32.79 -4.93 3.39
CA ALA A 414 -32.43 -3.68 4.06
C ALA A 414 -30.96 -3.29 3.80
N SER A 415 -30.04 -4.26 3.76
CA SER A 415 -28.64 -4.00 3.43
C SER A 415 -28.46 -3.52 1.97
N ILE A 416 -29.20 -4.10 1.03
CA ILE A 416 -29.19 -3.68 -0.38
C ILE A 416 -29.76 -2.26 -0.52
N ALA A 417 -30.86 -1.97 0.16
CA ALA A 417 -31.48 -0.64 0.14
C ALA A 417 -30.55 0.47 0.68
N ALA A 418 -29.63 0.13 1.58
CA ALA A 418 -28.63 1.04 2.14
C ALA A 418 -27.43 1.31 1.21
N SER A 419 -27.36 0.66 0.04
CA SER A 419 -26.30 0.84 -0.95
C SER A 419 -26.13 2.31 -1.36
N THR A 420 -24.90 2.78 -1.55
CA THR A 420 -24.62 4.12 -2.11
C THR A 420 -24.98 4.20 -3.58
N PHE A 421 -24.97 3.06 -4.27
CA PHE A 421 -25.46 2.94 -5.64
C PHE A 421 -26.93 2.50 -5.65
N GLN A 422 -27.82 3.25 -6.30
CA GLN A 422 -29.28 3.03 -6.28
C GLN A 422 -29.90 2.66 -7.63
N ASP A 423 -29.12 2.60 -8.72
CA ASP A 423 -29.63 2.20 -10.04
C ASP A 423 -29.63 0.67 -10.22
N PHE A 424 -30.43 -0.01 -9.38
CA PHE A 424 -30.53 -1.46 -9.33
C PHE A 424 -31.97 -1.96 -9.30
N GLU A 425 -32.14 -3.27 -9.54
CA GLU A 425 -33.36 -4.01 -9.23
C GLU A 425 -33.06 -5.21 -8.32
N ILE A 426 -34.08 -5.68 -7.60
CA ILE A 426 -34.03 -6.88 -6.76
C ILE A 426 -35.00 -7.92 -7.30
N ILE A 427 -34.53 -9.16 -7.45
CA ILE A 427 -35.32 -10.32 -7.84
C ILE A 427 -35.19 -11.38 -6.75
N VAL A 428 -36.25 -11.62 -5.99
CA VAL A 428 -36.27 -12.75 -5.06
C VAL A 428 -36.80 -13.97 -5.80
N VAL A 429 -35.99 -15.02 -5.92
CA VAL A 429 -36.40 -16.30 -6.53
C VAL A 429 -36.76 -17.26 -5.41
N ASN A 430 -38.06 -17.44 -5.18
CA ASN A 430 -38.58 -18.44 -4.25
C ASN A 430 -38.51 -19.83 -4.89
N ASP A 431 -37.56 -20.63 -4.46
CA ASP A 431 -37.29 -21.99 -4.96
C ASP A 431 -38.13 -23.04 -4.21
N GLY A 432 -39.45 -22.83 -4.18
CA GLY A 432 -40.41 -23.78 -3.61
C GLY A 432 -40.49 -23.79 -2.07
N SER A 433 -40.39 -22.64 -1.40
CA SER A 433 -40.51 -22.55 0.06
C SER A 433 -41.84 -23.11 0.58
N THR A 434 -41.78 -23.80 1.72
CA THR A 434 -42.92 -24.45 2.38
C THR A 434 -43.19 -23.94 3.79
N ASP A 435 -42.23 -23.28 4.43
CA ASP A 435 -42.43 -22.79 5.80
C ASP A 435 -43.34 -21.54 5.81
N PRO A 436 -44.22 -21.40 6.83
CA PRO A 436 -45.18 -20.29 6.89
C PRO A 436 -44.53 -18.90 6.98
N ASP A 437 -43.35 -18.79 7.61
CA ASP A 437 -42.66 -17.51 7.81
C ASP A 437 -42.15 -16.94 6.48
N THR A 438 -41.44 -17.75 5.69
CA THR A 438 -41.00 -17.34 4.35
C THR A 438 -42.17 -16.98 3.45
N LEU A 439 -43.24 -17.77 3.44
CA LEU A 439 -44.42 -17.47 2.63
C LEU A 439 -45.09 -16.15 3.04
N ALA A 440 -45.17 -15.85 4.35
CA ALA A 440 -45.70 -14.59 4.85
C ALA A 440 -44.83 -13.39 4.44
N VAL A 441 -43.50 -13.50 4.58
CA VAL A 441 -42.56 -12.43 4.18
C VAL A 441 -42.62 -12.18 2.68
N LEU A 442 -42.65 -13.23 1.86
CA LEU A 442 -42.77 -13.08 0.40
C LEU A 442 -44.09 -12.41 0.00
N ALA A 443 -45.21 -12.85 0.56
CA ALA A 443 -46.52 -12.26 0.29
C ALA A 443 -46.58 -10.78 0.67
N GLU A 444 -45.95 -10.40 1.78
CA GLU A 444 -45.83 -8.99 2.18
C GLU A 444 -45.00 -8.19 1.18
N LEU A 445 -43.83 -8.70 0.77
CA LEU A 445 -42.94 -8.01 -0.17
C LEU A 445 -43.55 -7.86 -1.57
N GLU A 446 -44.42 -8.79 -1.99
CA GLU A 446 -45.21 -8.67 -3.22
C GLU A 446 -46.29 -7.59 -3.11
N GLN A 447 -46.97 -7.50 -1.95
CA GLN A 447 -48.01 -6.50 -1.70
C GLN A 447 -47.45 -5.10 -1.46
N SER A 448 -46.30 -5.02 -0.79
CA SER A 448 -45.65 -3.79 -0.33
C SER A 448 -44.14 -3.85 -0.59
N PRO A 449 -43.71 -3.75 -1.87
CA PRO A 449 -42.29 -3.76 -2.21
C PRO A 449 -41.55 -2.55 -1.64
N PRO A 450 -40.21 -2.63 -1.46
CA PRO A 450 -39.42 -1.51 -0.98
C PRO A 450 -39.61 -0.25 -1.84
N PRO A 451 -39.90 0.92 -1.23
CA PRO A 451 -40.22 2.13 -1.98
C PRO A 451 -39.02 2.60 -2.81
N GLY A 452 -39.28 2.98 -4.07
CA GLY A 452 -38.24 3.51 -4.97
C GLY A 452 -37.34 2.44 -5.61
N ILE A 453 -37.47 1.16 -5.24
CA ILE A 453 -36.67 0.06 -5.76
C ILE A 453 -37.50 -0.78 -6.73
N ARG A 454 -36.93 -1.14 -7.88
CA ARG A 454 -37.54 -2.14 -8.76
C ARG A 454 -37.43 -3.51 -8.10
N PHE A 455 -38.56 -4.11 -7.77
CA PHE A 455 -38.62 -5.33 -6.98
C PHE A 455 -39.59 -6.33 -7.58
N ARG A 456 -39.23 -7.62 -7.59
CA ARG A 456 -40.16 -8.71 -7.93
C ARG A 456 -39.82 -9.99 -7.17
N VAL A 457 -40.85 -10.78 -6.89
CA VAL A 457 -40.73 -12.16 -6.44
C VAL A 457 -41.06 -13.08 -7.61
N VAL A 458 -40.29 -14.15 -7.77
CA VAL A 458 -40.47 -15.17 -8.80
C VAL A 458 -40.57 -16.52 -8.10
N HIS A 459 -41.67 -17.23 -8.31
CA HIS A 459 -41.92 -18.53 -7.72
C HIS A 459 -41.59 -19.65 -8.71
N GLN A 460 -40.93 -20.70 -8.23
CA GLN A 460 -40.69 -21.94 -8.98
C GLN A 460 -40.85 -23.16 -8.07
N GLU A 461 -40.97 -24.35 -8.66
CA GLU A 461 -40.78 -25.61 -7.94
C GLU A 461 -39.32 -25.73 -7.52
N ASN A 462 -39.07 -26.38 -6.37
CA ASN A 462 -37.72 -26.55 -5.82
C ASN A 462 -36.84 -27.34 -6.80
N GLN A 463 -35.89 -26.62 -7.42
CA GLN A 463 -34.95 -27.14 -8.41
C GLN A 463 -33.49 -26.94 -7.95
N GLY A 464 -33.29 -26.42 -6.74
CA GLY A 464 -31.99 -26.22 -6.14
C GLY A 464 -31.39 -24.84 -6.39
N LEU A 465 -30.36 -24.54 -5.58
CA LEU A 465 -29.73 -23.22 -5.48
C LEU A 465 -29.19 -22.70 -6.81
N ALA A 466 -28.47 -23.53 -7.58
CA ALA A 466 -27.93 -23.16 -8.88
C ALA A 466 -29.03 -22.83 -9.89
N ALA A 467 -30.16 -23.57 -9.88
CA ALA A 467 -31.31 -23.29 -10.74
C ALA A 467 -31.95 -21.95 -10.37
N ALA A 468 -32.11 -21.65 -9.07
CA ALA A 468 -32.62 -20.37 -8.60
C ALA A 468 -31.70 -19.19 -9.00
N ARG A 469 -30.38 -19.33 -8.89
CA ARG A 469 -29.39 -18.33 -9.33
C ARG A 469 -29.43 -18.10 -10.84
N ASN A 470 -29.53 -19.18 -11.62
CA ASN A 470 -29.70 -19.10 -13.08
C ASN A 470 -31.01 -18.41 -13.45
N LYS A 471 -32.11 -18.70 -12.76
CA LYS A 471 -33.40 -18.03 -12.99
C LYS A 471 -33.31 -16.52 -12.75
N GLY A 472 -32.70 -16.13 -11.64
CA GLY A 472 -32.45 -14.72 -11.32
C GLY A 472 -31.58 -14.03 -12.38
N SER A 473 -30.49 -14.66 -12.79
CA SER A 473 -29.55 -14.14 -13.79
C SER A 473 -30.16 -14.05 -15.20
N ALA A 474 -30.99 -15.02 -15.59
CA ALA A 474 -31.70 -15.02 -16.87
C ALA A 474 -32.69 -13.85 -16.94
N LEU A 475 -33.48 -13.67 -15.87
CA LEU A 475 -34.48 -12.61 -15.77
C LEU A 475 -33.87 -11.21 -15.59
N ALA A 476 -32.60 -11.11 -15.20
CA ALA A 476 -31.92 -9.85 -14.92
C ALA A 476 -32.04 -8.83 -16.05
N LEU A 477 -32.50 -7.63 -15.73
CA LEU A 477 -32.48 -6.49 -16.66
C LEU A 477 -31.15 -5.72 -16.61
N GLY A 478 -30.33 -5.95 -15.58
CA GLY A 478 -29.05 -5.30 -15.35
C GLY A 478 -27.92 -5.75 -16.30
N LYS A 479 -26.96 -4.84 -16.51
CA LYS A 479 -25.69 -5.14 -17.20
C LYS A 479 -24.83 -6.04 -16.32
N TYR A 480 -24.92 -5.82 -15.01
CA TYR A 480 -24.26 -6.60 -13.98
C TYR A 480 -25.28 -7.35 -13.14
N VAL A 481 -24.84 -8.47 -12.58
CA VAL A 481 -25.63 -9.34 -11.73
C VAL A 481 -24.84 -9.65 -10.47
N VAL A 482 -25.55 -9.72 -9.35
CA VAL A 482 -25.05 -10.27 -8.08
C VAL A 482 -26.00 -11.38 -7.66
N SER A 483 -25.47 -12.55 -7.30
CA SER A 483 -26.24 -13.58 -6.61
C SER A 483 -25.97 -13.46 -5.11
N LEU A 484 -26.91 -12.89 -4.36
CA LEU A 484 -26.78 -12.66 -2.92
C LEU A 484 -27.72 -13.59 -2.18
N ASP A 485 -27.19 -14.47 -1.33
CA ASP A 485 -28.00 -15.43 -0.58
C ASP A 485 -28.89 -14.68 0.46
N ALA A 486 -30.09 -15.22 0.74
CA ALA A 486 -31.15 -14.53 1.49
C ALA A 486 -30.80 -14.17 2.95
N ASP A 487 -29.71 -14.69 3.48
CA ASP A 487 -29.20 -14.49 4.84
C ASP A 487 -27.96 -13.61 4.94
N ASP A 488 -27.40 -13.22 3.81
CA ASP A 488 -26.21 -12.40 3.74
C ASP A 488 -26.53 -10.90 3.62
N ARG A 489 -25.50 -10.07 3.79
CA ARG A 489 -25.59 -8.62 3.64
C ARG A 489 -24.43 -8.08 2.81
N ILE A 490 -24.60 -6.87 2.30
CA ILE A 490 -23.54 -6.13 1.62
C ILE A 490 -23.31 -4.79 2.31
N GLU A 491 -22.06 -4.31 2.26
CA GLU A 491 -21.68 -2.99 2.74
C GLU A 491 -22.25 -1.90 1.80
N PRO A 492 -22.69 -0.74 2.32
CA PRO A 492 -23.25 0.34 1.51
C PRO A 492 -22.47 0.70 0.24
N THR A 493 -21.14 0.76 0.29
CA THR A 493 -20.27 1.13 -0.83
C THR A 493 -19.92 -0.03 -1.78
N TYR A 494 -20.34 -1.27 -1.48
CA TYR A 494 -19.89 -2.46 -2.22
C TYR A 494 -20.22 -2.41 -3.71
N LEU A 495 -21.50 -2.18 -4.05
CA LEU A 495 -21.95 -2.16 -5.44
C LEU A 495 -21.25 -1.06 -6.23
N GLU A 496 -21.13 0.14 -5.65
CA GLU A 496 -20.48 1.28 -6.31
C GLU A 496 -19.01 0.99 -6.63
N LYS A 497 -18.25 0.50 -5.65
CA LYS A 497 -16.82 0.14 -5.83
C LYS A 497 -16.64 -0.96 -6.87
N ALA A 498 -17.46 -2.01 -6.81
CA ALA A 498 -17.38 -3.14 -7.72
C ALA A 498 -17.74 -2.75 -9.16
N LEU A 499 -18.80 -1.96 -9.34
CA LEU A 499 -19.16 -1.43 -10.66
C LEU A 499 -18.07 -0.55 -11.23
N TRP A 500 -17.45 0.28 -10.39
CA TRP A 500 -16.37 1.13 -10.84
C TRP A 500 -15.17 0.32 -11.33
N ALA A 501 -14.79 -0.72 -10.58
CA ALA A 501 -13.72 -1.64 -10.96
C ALA A 501 -14.01 -2.31 -12.31
N LEU A 502 -15.24 -2.78 -12.52
CA LEU A 502 -15.64 -3.45 -13.75
C LEU A 502 -15.76 -2.51 -14.95
N GLU A 503 -16.33 -1.32 -14.78
CA GLU A 503 -16.56 -0.37 -15.89
C GLU A 503 -15.25 0.20 -16.44
N HIS A 504 -14.25 0.42 -15.58
CA HIS A 504 -12.95 0.98 -16.00
C HIS A 504 -11.96 -0.08 -16.50
N ASN A 505 -12.25 -1.36 -16.29
CA ASN A 505 -11.37 -2.47 -16.63
C ASN A 505 -12.19 -3.57 -17.35
N PRO A 506 -12.40 -3.44 -18.68
CA PRO A 506 -13.21 -4.37 -19.47
C PRO A 506 -12.66 -5.80 -19.52
N GLU A 507 -11.41 -6.00 -19.09
CA GLU A 507 -10.79 -7.32 -18.89
C GLU A 507 -11.38 -8.10 -17.71
N TYR A 508 -11.97 -7.43 -16.71
CA TYR A 508 -12.55 -8.09 -15.54
C TYR A 508 -13.99 -8.51 -15.81
N ALA A 509 -14.28 -9.80 -15.66
CA ALA A 509 -15.63 -10.35 -15.72
C ALA A 509 -16.43 -10.12 -14.44
N PHE A 510 -15.73 -10.14 -13.31
CA PHE A 510 -16.33 -10.07 -11.99
C PHE A 510 -15.43 -9.31 -11.01
N CYS A 511 -16.05 -8.76 -9.98
CA CYS A 511 -15.40 -8.04 -8.90
C CYS A 511 -15.97 -8.55 -7.57
N TYR A 512 -15.09 -8.77 -6.61
CA TYR A 512 -15.42 -9.32 -5.29
C TYR A 512 -14.59 -8.65 -4.21
N SER A 513 -14.85 -9.00 -2.96
CA SER A 513 -14.26 -8.35 -1.80
C SER A 513 -13.75 -9.37 -0.76
N LEU A 514 -13.10 -8.89 0.30
CA LEU A 514 -12.91 -9.69 1.51
C LEU A 514 -14.28 -9.94 2.15
N VAL A 515 -14.38 -10.99 2.96
CA VAL A 515 -15.66 -11.42 3.54
C VAL A 515 -15.64 -11.26 5.05
N GLN A 516 -16.57 -10.47 5.58
CA GLN A 516 -16.87 -10.41 7.01
C GLN A 516 -17.84 -11.53 7.38
N MET A 517 -17.37 -12.52 8.12
CA MET A 517 -18.21 -13.56 8.71
C MET A 517 -18.89 -13.03 9.97
N PHE A 518 -20.17 -13.38 10.15
CA PHE A 518 -20.94 -13.04 11.34
C PHE A 518 -21.99 -14.11 11.65
N GLY A 519 -22.54 -14.14 12.87
CA GLY A 519 -23.49 -15.16 13.32
C GLY A 519 -22.83 -16.13 14.30
N ALA A 520 -22.69 -17.39 13.93
CA ALA A 520 -22.04 -18.41 14.77
C ALA A 520 -20.53 -18.19 14.94
N GLU A 521 -19.90 -17.43 14.05
CA GLU A 521 -18.47 -17.11 14.04
C GLU A 521 -18.29 -15.67 13.54
N GLU A 522 -17.44 -14.90 14.24
CA GLU A 522 -17.01 -13.57 13.80
C GLU A 522 -15.54 -13.63 13.36
N ALA A 523 -15.30 -13.49 12.06
CA ALA A 523 -13.97 -13.55 11.46
C ALA A 523 -13.95 -12.79 10.13
N VAL A 524 -12.77 -12.37 9.68
CA VAL A 524 -12.59 -11.84 8.31
C VAL A 524 -11.91 -12.91 7.47
N TRP A 525 -12.62 -13.43 6.47
CA TRP A 525 -11.99 -14.23 5.43
C TRP A 525 -11.34 -13.31 4.41
N LYS A 526 -10.00 -13.29 4.47
CA LYS A 526 -9.16 -12.63 3.47
C LYS A 526 -9.17 -13.45 2.19
N THR A 527 -10.07 -13.13 1.27
CA THR A 527 -10.09 -13.71 -0.08
C THR A 527 -8.80 -13.36 -0.81
N GLU A 528 -8.46 -14.15 -1.83
CA GLU A 528 -7.19 -13.99 -2.55
C GLU A 528 -7.42 -13.42 -3.94
N PRO A 529 -6.45 -12.71 -4.53
CA PRO A 529 -6.53 -12.26 -5.92
C PRO A 529 -6.78 -13.43 -6.87
N PHE A 530 -7.67 -13.22 -7.83
CA PHE A 530 -8.10 -14.28 -8.73
C PHE A 530 -6.92 -14.74 -9.58
N SER A 531 -6.84 -16.05 -9.75
CA SER A 531 -6.05 -16.65 -10.80
C SER A 531 -6.68 -18.00 -11.13
N LEU A 532 -6.68 -18.35 -12.41
CA LEU A 532 -7.17 -19.66 -12.83
C LEU A 532 -6.44 -20.80 -12.09
N GLU A 533 -5.12 -20.64 -11.85
CA GLU A 533 -4.33 -21.63 -11.09
C GLU A 533 -4.88 -21.86 -9.68
N ARG A 534 -5.19 -20.80 -8.92
CA ARG A 534 -5.80 -20.93 -7.59
C ARG A 534 -7.22 -21.47 -7.68
N ALA A 535 -8.00 -20.99 -8.66
CA ALA A 535 -9.38 -21.41 -8.86
C ALA A 535 -9.45 -22.92 -9.15
N LEU A 536 -8.48 -23.50 -9.84
CA LEU A 536 -8.42 -24.95 -10.07
C LEU A 536 -8.15 -25.77 -8.79
N ARG A 537 -7.63 -25.15 -7.73
CA ARG A 537 -7.29 -25.83 -6.47
C ARG A 537 -8.41 -25.73 -5.43
N TYR A 538 -9.02 -24.56 -5.27
CA TYR A 538 -10.11 -24.32 -4.32
C TYR A 538 -10.92 -23.07 -4.67
N ASN A 539 -12.13 -23.02 -4.11
CA ASN A 539 -13.01 -21.87 -4.22
C ASN A 539 -12.52 -20.73 -3.32
N HIS A 540 -12.11 -19.61 -3.92
CA HIS A 540 -11.59 -18.44 -3.22
C HIS A 540 -12.28 -17.13 -3.61
N VAL A 541 -13.29 -17.22 -4.48
CA VAL A 541 -14.12 -16.10 -4.91
C VAL A 541 -15.52 -16.31 -4.31
N PRO A 542 -16.01 -15.40 -3.46
CA PRO A 542 -17.31 -15.55 -2.84
C PRO A 542 -18.44 -15.45 -3.88
N THR A 543 -19.54 -16.17 -3.63
CA THR A 543 -20.75 -16.16 -4.49
C THR A 543 -21.25 -14.75 -4.80
N ALA A 544 -21.21 -13.84 -3.81
CA ALA A 544 -21.71 -12.47 -3.93
C ALA A 544 -20.80 -11.54 -4.74
N ALA A 545 -19.91 -12.07 -5.59
CA ALA A 545 -19.19 -11.29 -6.58
C ALA A 545 -20.17 -10.60 -7.56
N VAL A 546 -19.90 -9.34 -7.89
CA VAL A 546 -20.60 -8.62 -8.97
C VAL A 546 -20.00 -9.09 -10.28
N PHE A 547 -20.80 -9.67 -11.18
CA PHE A 547 -20.32 -10.16 -12.47
C PHE A 547 -21.10 -9.57 -13.64
N ARG A 548 -20.48 -9.53 -14.81
CA ARG A 548 -21.13 -9.09 -16.05
C ARG A 548 -22.13 -10.14 -16.51
N LYS A 549 -23.34 -9.72 -16.91
CA LYS A 549 -24.32 -10.63 -17.50
C LYS A 549 -23.79 -11.33 -18.76
N GLU A 550 -22.97 -10.64 -19.56
CA GLU A 550 -22.32 -11.22 -20.75
C GLU A 550 -21.36 -12.37 -20.40
N ALA A 551 -20.64 -12.26 -19.29
CA ALA A 551 -19.74 -13.30 -18.82
C ALA A 551 -20.54 -14.54 -18.37
N TRP A 552 -21.69 -14.33 -17.73
CA TRP A 552 -22.63 -15.41 -17.39
C TRP A 552 -23.17 -16.13 -18.63
N VAL A 553 -23.55 -15.39 -19.67
CA VAL A 553 -23.95 -15.98 -20.96
C VAL A 553 -22.82 -16.79 -21.58
N GLU A 554 -21.60 -16.23 -21.60
CA GLU A 554 -20.43 -16.89 -22.20
C GLU A 554 -20.03 -18.17 -21.46
N ALA A 555 -20.24 -18.22 -20.14
CA ALA A 555 -20.07 -19.41 -19.31
C ALA A 555 -21.19 -20.44 -19.45
N GLY A 556 -22.35 -20.05 -20.00
CA GLY A 556 -23.57 -20.85 -20.03
C GLY A 556 -24.33 -20.89 -18.70
N GLY A 557 -23.97 -20.04 -17.74
CA GLY A 557 -24.55 -19.99 -16.41
C GLY A 557 -23.99 -20.99 -15.40
N PHE A 558 -24.64 -21.08 -14.24
CA PHE A 558 -24.25 -21.95 -13.11
C PHE A 558 -24.61 -23.40 -13.40
N ARG A 559 -23.80 -24.34 -12.90
CA ARG A 559 -24.04 -25.78 -13.06
C ARG A 559 -25.01 -26.30 -12.02
N ASP A 560 -26.18 -26.70 -12.48
CA ASP A 560 -27.26 -27.31 -11.72
C ASP A 560 -26.95 -28.75 -11.27
N GLU A 561 -25.99 -29.45 -11.88
CA GLU A 561 -25.62 -30.81 -11.44
C GLU A 561 -24.64 -30.84 -10.26
N LEU A 562 -24.27 -29.68 -9.68
CA LEU A 562 -23.37 -29.57 -8.53
C LEU A 562 -24.16 -29.30 -7.24
N TYR A 563 -23.92 -30.11 -6.21
CA TYR A 563 -24.51 -29.90 -4.88
C TYR A 563 -23.58 -29.02 -4.05
N GLY A 564 -23.89 -27.73 -4.01
CA GLY A 564 -22.96 -26.69 -3.53
C GLY A 564 -21.74 -26.56 -4.45
N GLN A 565 -21.05 -25.42 -4.40
CA GLN A 565 -19.88 -25.13 -5.25
C GLN A 565 -20.20 -24.88 -6.74
N ASP A 566 -21.44 -24.51 -7.06
CA ASP A 566 -21.82 -24.06 -8.41
C ASP A 566 -21.08 -22.76 -8.82
N ASP A 567 -20.85 -21.88 -7.84
CA ASP A 567 -20.02 -20.69 -7.93
C ASP A 567 -18.55 -21.05 -8.23
N TRP A 568 -17.98 -22.06 -7.56
CA TRP A 568 -16.61 -22.50 -7.80
C TRP A 568 -16.38 -22.89 -9.26
N ASN A 569 -17.27 -23.74 -9.80
CA ASN A 569 -17.19 -24.12 -11.21
C ASN A 569 -17.36 -22.90 -12.14
N PHE A 570 -18.27 -21.98 -11.79
CA PHE A 570 -18.51 -20.77 -12.58
C PHE A 570 -17.25 -19.92 -12.71
N TRP A 571 -16.53 -19.68 -11.61
CA TRP A 571 -15.27 -18.91 -11.63
C TRP A 571 -14.17 -19.58 -12.45
N ILE A 572 -14.02 -20.91 -12.36
CA ILE A 572 -13.07 -21.66 -13.20
C ILE A 572 -13.45 -21.53 -14.67
N THR A 573 -14.74 -21.66 -15.00
CA THR A 573 -15.25 -21.57 -16.38
C THR A 573 -14.95 -20.20 -17.00
N LEU A 574 -15.13 -19.12 -16.24
CA LEU A 574 -14.76 -17.77 -16.66
C LEU A 574 -13.25 -17.66 -16.90
N GLY A 575 -12.43 -18.09 -15.93
CA GLY A 575 -10.97 -18.07 -16.06
C GLY A 575 -10.46 -18.86 -17.27
N ALA A 576 -11.06 -20.03 -17.55
CA ALA A 576 -10.75 -20.87 -18.70
C ALA A 576 -11.05 -20.19 -20.05
N LYS A 577 -12.04 -19.28 -20.07
CA LYS A 577 -12.41 -18.45 -21.22
C LYS A 577 -11.57 -17.17 -21.34
N GLY A 578 -10.56 -17.01 -20.49
CA GLY A 578 -9.64 -15.87 -20.48
C GLY A 578 -10.17 -14.64 -19.76
N TRP A 579 -11.25 -14.77 -18.99
CA TRP A 579 -11.71 -13.71 -18.10
C TRP A 579 -10.88 -13.65 -16.82
N ASP A 580 -10.76 -12.45 -16.27
CA ASP A 580 -10.10 -12.20 -14.99
C ASP A 580 -11.08 -11.57 -13.97
N GLY A 581 -10.68 -11.48 -12.71
CA GLY A 581 -11.48 -10.95 -11.61
C GLY A 581 -10.70 -9.98 -10.74
N PHE A 582 -11.36 -8.94 -10.26
CA PHE A 582 -10.74 -7.96 -9.35
C PHE A 582 -11.15 -8.17 -7.90
N LEU A 583 -10.17 -8.22 -7.01
CA LEU A 583 -10.36 -8.23 -5.56
C LEU A 583 -10.27 -6.80 -5.01
N ILE A 584 -11.35 -6.32 -4.39
CA ILE A 584 -11.33 -5.16 -3.50
C ILE A 584 -10.87 -5.63 -2.12
N GLU A 585 -9.71 -5.15 -1.66
CA GLU A 585 -9.12 -5.53 -0.37
C GLU A 585 -9.82 -4.83 0.82
N GLU A 586 -11.14 -4.97 0.90
CA GLU A 586 -12.00 -4.45 1.96
C GLU A 586 -13.08 -5.50 2.30
N PRO A 587 -13.50 -5.63 3.58
CA PRO A 587 -14.55 -6.58 4.00
C PRO A 587 -15.97 -6.07 3.66
N LEU A 588 -16.31 -6.08 2.37
CA LEU A 588 -17.55 -5.46 1.86
C LEU A 588 -18.73 -6.44 1.70
N PHE A 589 -18.46 -7.74 1.81
CA PHE A 589 -19.48 -8.79 1.81
C PHE A 589 -19.61 -9.40 3.20
N PHE A 590 -20.83 -9.42 3.74
CA PHE A 590 -21.11 -9.98 5.06
C PHE A 590 -21.78 -11.33 4.90
N TYR A 591 -21.02 -12.39 5.18
CA TYR A 591 -21.45 -13.77 5.06
C TYR A 591 -21.93 -14.33 6.39
N ARG A 592 -23.16 -14.85 6.45
CA ARG A 592 -23.70 -15.43 7.68
C ARG A 592 -23.21 -16.86 7.90
N LYS A 593 -22.56 -17.06 9.04
CA LYS A 593 -22.17 -18.39 9.54
C LYS A 593 -23.29 -18.97 10.40
N HIS A 594 -23.72 -20.18 10.04
CA HIS A 594 -24.63 -21.02 10.84
C HIS A 594 -23.86 -22.14 11.53
N GLU A 595 -24.40 -22.67 12.65
CA GLU A 595 -23.79 -23.80 13.38
C GLU A 595 -23.60 -25.05 12.50
N SER A 596 -24.50 -25.25 11.55
CA SER A 596 -24.35 -26.23 10.47
C SER A 596 -24.65 -25.52 9.15
N SER A 597 -23.76 -25.70 8.16
CA SER A 597 -23.95 -25.15 6.81
C SER A 597 -24.21 -26.26 5.81
N MET A 598 -24.83 -25.91 4.67
CA MET A 598 -25.08 -26.85 3.58
C MET A 598 -23.82 -27.60 3.14
N TRP A 599 -22.64 -26.95 3.14
CA TRP A 599 -21.38 -27.57 2.72
C TRP A 599 -20.62 -28.26 3.85
N SER A 600 -20.55 -27.64 5.05
CA SER A 600 -19.87 -28.23 6.21
C SER A 600 -20.61 -29.44 6.78
N GLY A 601 -21.94 -29.48 6.64
CA GLY A 601 -22.78 -30.60 7.05
C GLY A 601 -22.68 -31.83 6.15
N LEU A 602 -22.12 -31.72 4.94
CA LEU A 602 -21.91 -32.87 4.06
C LEU A 602 -20.84 -33.83 4.60
N PRO A 603 -20.96 -35.14 4.35
CA PRO A 603 -19.86 -36.07 4.57
C PRO A 603 -18.62 -35.66 3.75
N PRO A 604 -17.39 -35.84 4.27
CA PRO A 604 -16.15 -35.55 3.53
C PRO A 604 -16.09 -36.21 2.14
N GLU A 605 -16.65 -37.42 2.00
CA GLU A 605 -16.71 -38.17 0.74
C GLU A 605 -17.53 -37.44 -0.33
N GLU A 606 -18.66 -36.84 0.04
CA GLU A 606 -19.51 -36.10 -0.90
C GLU A 606 -18.83 -34.80 -1.35
N ARG A 607 -18.17 -34.10 -0.43
CA ARG A 607 -17.34 -32.93 -0.78
C ARG A 607 -16.22 -33.30 -1.76
N GLN A 608 -15.56 -34.44 -1.54
CA GLN A 608 -14.52 -34.94 -2.43
C GLN A 608 -15.08 -35.31 -3.81
N ARG A 609 -16.27 -35.93 -3.88
CA ARG A 609 -16.95 -36.23 -5.15
C ARG A 609 -17.29 -34.96 -5.93
N THR A 610 -17.81 -33.92 -5.27
CA THR A 610 -18.09 -32.63 -5.92
C THR A 610 -16.81 -32.00 -6.48
N ALA A 611 -15.72 -31.99 -5.71
CA ALA A 611 -14.42 -31.50 -6.18
C ALA A 611 -13.87 -32.30 -7.38
N GLN A 612 -13.96 -33.64 -7.34
CA GLN A 612 -13.56 -34.51 -8.46
C GLN A 612 -14.43 -34.27 -9.70
N LYS A 613 -15.72 -34.03 -9.53
CA LYS A 613 -16.64 -33.72 -10.63
C LYS A 613 -16.26 -32.40 -11.30
N ILE A 614 -15.98 -31.35 -10.52
CA ILE A 614 -15.49 -30.06 -11.04
C ILE A 614 -14.14 -30.25 -11.76
N GLN A 615 -13.20 -31.00 -11.19
CA GLN A 615 -11.93 -31.31 -11.85
C GLN A 615 -12.11 -32.05 -13.18
N SER A 616 -13.04 -33.01 -13.24
CA SER A 616 -13.35 -33.74 -14.47
C SER A 616 -13.95 -32.85 -15.56
N MET A 617 -14.82 -31.89 -15.19
CA MET A 617 -15.38 -30.90 -16.12
C MET A 617 -14.30 -30.01 -16.74
N HIS A 618 -13.18 -29.83 -16.03
CA HIS A 618 -12.06 -28.98 -16.44
C HIS A 618 -10.77 -29.78 -16.74
N ALA A 619 -10.87 -31.07 -17.02
CA ALA A 619 -9.72 -31.98 -17.19
C ALA A 619 -8.71 -31.51 -18.26
N TYR A 620 -9.20 -30.81 -19.29
CA TYR A 620 -8.38 -30.21 -20.35
C TYR A 620 -7.39 -29.15 -19.84
N LEU A 621 -7.73 -28.44 -18.75
CA LEU A 621 -6.86 -27.44 -18.11
C LEU A 621 -5.70 -28.08 -17.34
N PHE A 622 -5.78 -29.38 -17.04
CA PHE A 622 -4.75 -30.15 -16.35
C PHE A 622 -3.84 -30.95 -17.30
N GLY A 623 -4.04 -30.86 -18.62
CA GLY A 623 -3.21 -31.54 -19.62
C GLY A 623 -3.43 -33.05 -19.75
N HIS A 624 -4.55 -33.58 -19.25
CA HIS A 624 -4.85 -35.01 -19.17
C HIS A 624 -6.17 -35.41 -19.86
N GLY A 625 -6.56 -34.76 -20.97
CA GLY A 625 -7.81 -35.09 -21.67
C GLY A 625 -7.99 -34.46 -23.05
N ASP A 626 -8.86 -35.06 -23.86
CA ASP A 626 -9.27 -34.59 -25.20
C ASP A 626 -10.21 -33.36 -25.04
N SER A 627 -10.01 -32.30 -25.82
CA SER A 627 -10.71 -31.02 -25.65
C SER A 627 -12.21 -31.06 -25.97
N ARG A 628 -12.72 -32.22 -26.41
CA ARG A 628 -14.11 -32.44 -26.84
C ARG A 628 -15.09 -32.71 -25.69
N GLU A 629 -14.64 -33.17 -24.52
CA GLU A 629 -15.54 -33.38 -23.36
C GLU A 629 -15.95 -32.06 -22.68
N ALA A 630 -15.14 -31.00 -22.82
CA ALA A 630 -15.50 -29.64 -22.40
C ALA A 630 -16.70 -29.06 -23.16
N GLU A 631 -16.99 -29.58 -24.37
CA GLU A 631 -18.12 -29.18 -25.21
C GLU A 631 -19.44 -29.90 -24.84
N ALA A 632 -19.42 -30.90 -23.94
CA ALA A 632 -20.63 -31.58 -23.43
C ALA A 632 -21.38 -30.75 -22.37
N PHE A 633 -21.33 -29.42 -22.49
CA PHE A 633 -22.13 -28.48 -21.71
C PHE A 633 -23.62 -28.77 -21.99
N HIS A 634 -24.34 -29.29 -20.99
CA HIS A 634 -25.79 -29.34 -21.05
C HIS A 634 -26.32 -28.01 -20.51
N PRO A 635 -26.96 -27.15 -21.32
CA PRO A 635 -27.56 -25.93 -20.82
C PRO A 635 -28.63 -26.25 -19.78
N PRO A 636 -28.79 -25.40 -18.75
CA PRO A 636 -29.89 -25.51 -17.80
C PRO A 636 -31.21 -25.79 -18.53
N GLN A 637 -32.02 -26.69 -17.98
CA GLN A 637 -33.24 -27.16 -18.67
C GLN A 637 -34.36 -26.12 -18.65
N ASP A 638 -34.28 -25.11 -17.77
CA ASP A 638 -35.29 -24.06 -17.64
C ASP A 638 -35.44 -23.27 -18.97
N PRO A 639 -36.65 -23.21 -19.57
CA PRO A 639 -36.86 -22.53 -20.84
C PRO A 639 -36.50 -21.04 -20.84
N VAL A 640 -36.67 -20.34 -19.71
CA VAL A 640 -36.31 -18.93 -19.55
C VAL A 640 -34.80 -18.76 -19.59
N VAL A 641 -34.08 -19.67 -18.93
CA VAL A 641 -32.61 -19.67 -18.91
C VAL A 641 -32.07 -19.97 -20.30
N ARG A 642 -32.60 -21.00 -20.98
CA ARG A 642 -32.20 -21.31 -22.37
C ARG A 642 -32.43 -20.15 -23.33
N ALA A 643 -33.63 -19.54 -23.28
CA ALA A 643 -33.92 -18.38 -24.13
C ALA A 643 -32.94 -17.22 -23.91
N ALA A 644 -32.53 -16.98 -22.65
CA ALA A 644 -31.54 -15.95 -22.33
C ALA A 644 -30.12 -16.29 -22.83
N LEU A 645 -29.75 -17.56 -22.87
CA LEU A 645 -28.45 -18.04 -23.38
C LEU A 645 -28.39 -18.09 -24.91
N ASP A 646 -29.46 -18.55 -25.56
CA ASP A 646 -29.55 -18.73 -27.02
C ASP A 646 -29.78 -17.39 -27.76
N HIS A 647 -30.49 -16.48 -27.11
CA HIS A 647 -30.81 -15.15 -27.64
C HIS A 647 -30.41 -14.07 -26.65
N PRO A 648 -29.09 -13.88 -26.42
CA PRO A 648 -28.65 -12.78 -25.56
C PRO A 648 -29.13 -11.48 -26.19
N GLU A 649 -29.87 -10.67 -25.43
CA GLU A 649 -30.27 -9.35 -25.89
C GLU A 649 -29.02 -8.58 -26.35
N PRO A 650 -29.00 -8.05 -27.58
CA PRO A 650 -27.82 -7.34 -28.06
C PRO A 650 -27.56 -6.11 -27.18
N PRO A 651 -26.29 -5.79 -26.87
CA PRO A 651 -25.97 -4.60 -26.09
C PRO A 651 -26.56 -3.37 -26.80
N PRO A 652 -27.39 -2.56 -26.11
CA PRO A 652 -28.10 -1.45 -26.73
C PRO A 652 -27.13 -0.41 -27.32
N SER A 653 -27.53 0.19 -28.45
CA SER A 653 -26.72 1.15 -29.20
C SER A 653 -26.80 2.58 -28.64
N ARG A 654 -25.62 3.17 -28.37
CA ARG A 654 -25.29 4.61 -28.22
C ARG A 654 -26.07 5.41 -27.15
N GLY A 655 -25.38 5.75 -26.06
CA GLY A 655 -25.76 6.59 -24.90
C GLY A 655 -24.52 6.85 -24.04
N GLY A 656 -24.54 7.72 -23.03
CA GLY A 656 -23.32 8.13 -22.28
C GLY A 656 -22.86 7.21 -21.14
N PRO A 657 -21.77 7.57 -20.42
CA PRO A 657 -21.18 6.79 -19.31
C PRO A 657 -22.13 6.65 -18.10
N ILE A 658 -21.71 5.92 -17.04
CA ILE A 658 -22.31 5.94 -15.68
C ILE A 658 -22.66 7.39 -15.25
N VAL A 659 -21.88 8.33 -15.76
CA VAL A 659 -21.97 9.78 -15.68
C VAL A 659 -23.39 10.35 -15.94
N GLU A 660 -24.27 9.69 -16.68
CA GLU A 660 -25.60 10.26 -17.00
C GLU A 660 -26.76 9.75 -16.13
N ARG A 661 -26.48 8.90 -15.12
CA ARG A 661 -27.53 8.24 -14.35
C ARG A 661 -27.78 8.95 -13.01
N ARG A 662 -29.09 9.21 -12.78
CA ARG A 662 -29.81 9.83 -11.65
C ARG A 662 -28.92 10.26 -10.47
N HIS A 663 -28.99 11.54 -10.10
CA HIS A 663 -28.47 12.06 -8.83
C HIS A 663 -28.90 11.16 -7.68
N LEU A 664 -27.94 10.51 -7.04
CA LEU A 664 -28.15 9.71 -5.85
C LEU A 664 -27.90 10.66 -4.69
N ASN A 665 -28.91 10.91 -3.87
CA ASN A 665 -28.71 11.61 -2.62
C ASN A 665 -28.51 10.57 -1.51
N PHE A 666 -27.74 10.93 -0.51
CA PHE A 666 -27.51 10.17 0.74
C PHE A 666 -28.77 10.01 1.63
N GLY A 667 -29.95 9.86 1.04
CA GLY A 667 -31.17 9.33 1.64
C GLY A 667 -31.98 10.27 2.54
N ASN A 668 -31.36 11.24 3.23
CA ASN A 668 -32.03 12.02 4.27
C ASN A 668 -32.23 13.52 3.94
N GLY A 669 -31.87 13.97 2.74
CA GLY A 669 -32.02 15.36 2.28
C GLY A 669 -31.03 16.38 2.89
N LYS A 670 -30.13 15.97 3.79
CA LYS A 670 -29.06 16.84 4.30
C LYS A 670 -28.02 17.14 3.21
N PRO A 671 -27.42 18.34 3.20
CA PRO A 671 -26.25 18.61 2.37
C PRO A 671 -25.13 17.63 2.67
N ALA A 672 -24.33 17.30 1.66
CA ALA A 672 -23.31 16.26 1.74
C ALA A 672 -21.91 16.80 1.48
N LEU A 673 -20.98 16.44 2.36
CA LEU A 673 -19.58 16.86 2.36
C LEU A 673 -18.67 15.65 2.15
N LEU A 674 -17.63 15.81 1.35
CA LEU A 674 -16.59 14.81 1.16
C LEU A 674 -15.30 15.24 1.84
N PHE A 675 -14.73 14.39 2.68
CA PHE A 675 -13.42 14.55 3.28
C PHE A 675 -12.41 13.72 2.50
N ALA A 676 -11.40 14.37 1.91
CA ALA A 676 -10.30 13.69 1.23
C ALA A 676 -9.06 13.72 2.13
N ILE A 677 -8.58 12.55 2.53
CA ILE A 677 -7.46 12.36 3.45
C ILE A 677 -6.46 11.33 2.88
N PRO A 678 -5.19 11.28 3.35
CA PRO A 678 -4.25 10.26 2.90
C PRO A 678 -4.71 8.87 3.34
N TRP A 679 -4.99 8.70 4.63
CA TRP A 679 -5.34 7.44 5.30
C TRP A 679 -6.18 7.73 6.56
N MET A 680 -6.48 6.69 7.35
CA MET A 680 -7.21 6.79 8.63
C MET A 680 -6.40 6.12 9.75
N ASP A 681 -5.12 6.42 9.82
CA ASP A 681 -4.22 5.89 10.85
C ASP A 681 -4.20 6.78 12.09
N LEU A 682 -3.60 6.28 13.17
CA LEU A 682 -3.41 7.02 14.40
C LEU A 682 -2.52 8.26 14.17
N GLY A 683 -3.11 9.46 14.30
CA GLY A 683 -2.39 10.71 14.14
C GLY A 683 -3.19 11.95 14.57
N GLY A 684 -2.47 13.04 14.85
CA GLY A 684 -3.07 14.30 15.31
C GLY A 684 -3.88 15.00 14.22
N ALA A 685 -3.45 14.89 12.95
CA ALA A 685 -4.17 15.46 11.81
C ALA A 685 -5.50 14.72 11.58
N GLU A 686 -5.45 13.39 11.62
CA GLU A 686 -6.60 12.50 11.51
C GLU A 686 -7.57 12.70 12.68
N GLN A 687 -7.07 12.93 13.90
CA GLN A 687 -7.90 13.26 15.06
C GLN A 687 -8.67 14.57 14.87
N VAL A 688 -8.03 15.61 14.31
CA VAL A 688 -8.71 16.88 13.98
C VAL A 688 -9.81 16.64 12.95
N VAL A 689 -9.54 15.88 11.88
CA VAL A 689 -10.56 15.54 10.86
C VAL A 689 -11.73 14.81 11.49
N LEU A 690 -11.47 13.78 12.30
CA LEU A 690 -12.50 12.98 12.98
C LEU A 690 -13.36 13.86 13.91
N GLN A 691 -12.73 14.75 14.68
CA GLN A 691 -13.41 15.69 15.57
C GLN A 691 -14.29 16.70 14.82
N VAL A 692 -13.80 17.22 13.69
CA VAL A 692 -14.59 18.11 12.82
C VAL A 692 -15.79 17.34 12.25
N MET A 693 -15.58 16.12 11.76
CA MET A 693 -16.66 15.27 11.26
C MET A 693 -17.70 14.97 12.35
N GLN A 694 -17.28 14.62 13.57
CA GLN A 694 -18.20 14.39 14.71
C GLN A 694 -19.10 15.60 14.96
N GLY A 695 -18.53 16.80 14.90
CA GLY A 695 -19.25 18.06 15.07
C GLY A 695 -20.23 18.40 13.94
N LEU A 696 -20.00 17.87 12.73
CA LEU A 696 -20.81 18.14 11.53
C LEU A 696 -21.86 17.06 11.24
N ALA A 697 -21.72 15.86 11.79
CA ALA A 697 -22.58 14.70 11.47
C ALA A 697 -24.07 14.93 11.78
N ALA A 698 -24.39 15.85 12.70
CA ALA A 698 -25.78 16.21 13.01
C ALA A 698 -26.46 16.95 11.84
N ASP A 699 -25.73 17.76 11.08
CA ASP A 699 -26.28 18.67 10.07
C ASP A 699 -25.95 18.26 8.64
N TYR A 700 -24.93 17.43 8.45
CA TYR A 700 -24.39 17.05 7.15
C TYR A 700 -24.30 15.53 6.98
N ASN A 701 -24.48 15.09 5.73
CA ASN A 701 -24.04 13.79 5.27
C ASN A 701 -22.54 13.84 5.02
N LEU A 702 -21.78 12.91 5.59
CA LEU A 702 -20.30 12.94 5.51
C LEU A 702 -19.81 11.74 4.73
N ALA A 703 -18.99 11.94 3.70
CA ALA A 703 -18.28 10.88 3.01
C ALA A 703 -16.77 11.05 3.22
N VAL A 704 -16.02 9.95 3.14
CA VAL A 704 -14.55 9.96 3.28
C VAL A 704 -13.93 9.24 2.10
N VAL A 705 -12.89 9.85 1.54
CA VAL A 705 -12.00 9.25 0.54
C VAL A 705 -10.59 9.21 1.13
N THR A 706 -10.00 8.03 1.18
CA THR A 706 -8.57 7.85 1.44
C THR A 706 -7.82 7.67 0.12
N THR A 707 -6.61 8.21 0.03
CA THR A 707 -5.88 8.34 -1.24
C THR A 707 -4.58 7.55 -1.28
N LEU A 708 -4.08 7.14 -0.12
CA LEU A 708 -2.94 6.26 0.06
C LEU A 708 -3.39 4.99 0.76
N ASP A 709 -2.70 3.89 0.48
CA ASP A 709 -2.97 2.63 1.17
C ASP A 709 -2.36 2.63 2.57
N SER A 710 -3.08 2.05 3.52
CA SER A 710 -2.59 1.81 4.89
C SER A 710 -3.42 0.73 5.58
N GLN A 711 -3.12 0.46 6.86
CA GLN A 711 -3.94 -0.40 7.72
C GLN A 711 -5.25 0.28 8.13
N HIS A 712 -5.32 1.61 8.13
CA HIS A 712 -6.50 2.39 8.52
C HIS A 712 -6.99 2.04 9.94
N GLU A 713 -6.07 2.07 10.91
CA GLU A 713 -6.31 1.65 12.30
C GLU A 713 -7.54 2.32 12.96
N TRP A 714 -7.88 3.55 12.56
CA TRP A 714 -9.02 4.31 13.07
C TRP A 714 -10.28 4.25 12.19
N GLU A 715 -10.32 3.41 11.15
CA GLU A 715 -11.48 3.28 10.27
C GLU A 715 -12.78 3.01 11.04
N ALA A 716 -12.74 2.20 12.09
CA ALA A 716 -13.91 1.94 12.94
C ALA A 716 -14.51 3.23 13.54
N GLU A 717 -13.67 4.19 13.93
CA GLU A 717 -14.12 5.47 14.48
C GLU A 717 -14.75 6.37 13.43
N PHE A 718 -14.24 6.35 12.19
CA PHE A 718 -14.88 7.03 11.05
C PHE A 718 -16.20 6.34 10.66
N ARG A 719 -16.25 5.00 10.70
CA ARG A 719 -17.46 4.21 10.39
C ARG A 719 -18.62 4.47 11.34
N ARG A 720 -18.35 4.86 12.60
CA ARG A 720 -19.39 5.31 13.54
C ARG A 720 -20.10 6.58 13.06
N LEU A 721 -19.44 7.39 12.24
CA LEU A 721 -19.98 8.67 11.73
C LEU A 721 -20.59 8.51 10.34
N THR A 722 -20.01 7.64 9.52
CA THR A 722 -20.49 7.42 8.16
C THR A 722 -20.13 6.05 7.61
N PRO A 723 -21.04 5.38 6.90
CA PRO A 723 -20.71 4.19 6.13
C PRO A 723 -20.06 4.52 4.77
N TRP A 724 -19.98 5.79 4.36
CA TRP A 724 -19.54 6.19 3.01
C TRP A 724 -18.04 6.44 2.97
N ILE A 725 -17.28 5.35 3.02
CA ILE A 725 -15.81 5.36 3.02
C ILE A 725 -15.28 4.69 1.75
N TYR A 726 -14.40 5.38 1.02
CA TYR A 726 -13.81 4.91 -0.23
C TYR A 726 -12.28 4.91 -0.14
N HIS A 727 -11.65 3.74 -0.28
CA HIS A 727 -10.19 3.60 -0.29
C HIS A 727 -9.67 3.54 -1.71
N LEU A 728 -9.26 4.68 -2.27
CA LEU A 728 -8.90 4.77 -3.70
C LEU A 728 -7.70 3.90 -4.07
N ALA A 729 -6.76 3.73 -3.16
CA ALA A 729 -5.56 2.92 -3.37
C ALA A 729 -5.87 1.43 -3.53
N ARG A 730 -7.04 0.99 -3.04
CA ARG A 730 -7.53 -0.41 -3.11
C ARG A 730 -8.46 -0.66 -4.29
N LEU A 731 -8.63 0.33 -5.17
CA LEU A 731 -9.43 0.25 -6.39
C LEU A 731 -8.54 0.31 -7.63
N PRO A 732 -8.89 -0.36 -8.74
CA PRO A 732 -8.08 -0.42 -9.95
C PRO A 732 -8.34 0.83 -10.81
N LEU A 733 -8.02 2.00 -10.27
CA LEU A 733 -8.34 3.30 -10.86
C LEU A 733 -7.25 3.72 -11.86
N ARG A 734 -7.61 3.77 -13.15
CA ARG A 734 -6.74 4.37 -14.18
C ARG A 734 -6.68 5.90 -14.08
N ALA A 735 -7.76 6.53 -13.61
CA ALA A 735 -7.89 7.98 -13.46
C ALA A 735 -8.55 8.32 -12.10
N PRO A 736 -7.80 8.29 -10.98
CA PRO A 736 -8.37 8.50 -9.64
C PRO A 736 -9.00 9.89 -9.43
N ALA A 737 -8.51 10.92 -10.12
CA ALA A 737 -9.14 12.25 -10.10
C ALA A 737 -10.51 12.30 -10.80
N GLU A 738 -10.70 11.49 -11.85
CA GLU A 738 -11.99 11.34 -12.52
C GLU A 738 -12.98 10.59 -11.64
N TYR A 739 -12.52 9.55 -10.94
CA TYR A 739 -13.35 8.89 -9.92
C TYR A 739 -13.83 9.86 -8.85
N LEU A 740 -12.92 10.68 -8.30
CA LEU A 740 -13.28 11.69 -7.30
C LEU A 740 -14.33 12.67 -7.83
N ARG A 741 -14.18 13.11 -9.09
CA ARG A 741 -15.15 13.98 -9.77
C ARG A 741 -16.53 13.31 -9.89
N GLU A 742 -16.55 12.05 -10.30
CA GLU A 742 -17.78 11.30 -10.47
C GLU A 742 -18.47 10.99 -9.15
N LEU A 743 -17.71 10.65 -8.11
CA LEU A 743 -18.24 10.49 -6.75
C LEU A 743 -18.93 11.78 -6.28
N ILE A 744 -18.28 12.94 -6.48
CA ILE A 744 -18.85 14.25 -6.14
C ILE A 744 -20.17 14.50 -6.89
N ARG A 745 -20.17 14.22 -8.19
CA ARG A 745 -21.31 14.48 -9.07
C ARG A 745 -22.48 13.52 -8.82
N LEU A 746 -22.21 12.22 -8.69
CA LEU A 746 -23.21 11.16 -8.47
C LEU A 746 -23.94 11.36 -7.15
N HIS A 747 -23.19 11.72 -6.10
CA HIS A 747 -23.73 11.90 -4.75
C HIS A 747 -24.19 13.34 -4.45
N ASN A 748 -24.18 14.22 -5.46
CA ASN A 748 -24.53 15.63 -5.34
C ASN A 748 -23.83 16.31 -4.14
N LEU A 749 -22.55 15.99 -3.96
CA LEU A 749 -21.72 16.52 -2.87
C LEU A 749 -21.54 18.03 -3.07
N CYS A 750 -21.92 18.82 -2.07
CA CYS A 750 -21.85 20.28 -2.12
C CYS A 750 -20.52 20.84 -1.60
N GLY A 751 -19.72 20.02 -0.90
CA GLY A 751 -18.44 20.43 -0.36
C GLY A 751 -17.36 19.35 -0.41
N LEU A 752 -16.12 19.75 -0.64
CA LEU A 752 -14.91 18.94 -0.55
C LEU A 752 -13.95 19.59 0.47
N VAL A 753 -13.59 18.85 1.52
CA VAL A 753 -12.61 19.25 2.54
C VAL A 753 -11.36 18.38 2.37
N ILE A 754 -10.24 19.01 2.04
CA ILE A 754 -8.96 18.34 1.80
C ILE A 754 -8.10 18.39 3.06
N SER A 755 -7.53 17.26 3.46
CA SER A 755 -6.57 17.22 4.55
C SER A 755 -5.35 16.39 4.15
N GLY A 756 -4.28 17.07 3.74
CA GLY A 756 -2.97 16.44 3.56
C GLY A 756 -2.91 15.35 2.48
N THR A 757 -3.59 15.51 1.35
CA THR A 757 -3.52 14.58 0.21
C THR A 757 -3.25 15.27 -1.12
N ALA A 758 -2.16 14.87 -1.78
CA ALA A 758 -1.74 15.44 -3.07
C ALA A 758 -2.77 15.18 -4.18
N LEU A 759 -3.35 13.97 -4.23
CA LEU A 759 -4.32 13.60 -5.26
C LEU A 759 -5.52 14.55 -5.31
N ALA A 760 -6.07 14.93 -4.14
CA ALA A 760 -7.22 15.83 -4.10
C ALA A 760 -6.83 17.26 -4.51
N TYR A 761 -5.67 17.76 -4.05
CA TYR A 761 -5.13 19.06 -4.48
C TYR A 761 -4.92 19.12 -6.00
N GLU A 762 -4.38 18.06 -6.60
CA GLU A 762 -4.14 17.97 -8.05
C GLU A 762 -5.44 17.88 -8.86
N ALA A 763 -6.50 17.31 -8.28
CA ALA A 763 -7.81 17.20 -8.92
C ALA A 763 -8.60 18.52 -8.93
N LEU A 764 -8.32 19.45 -8.00
CA LEU A 764 -9.08 20.71 -7.82
C LEU A 764 -9.34 21.51 -9.12
N PRO A 765 -8.36 21.75 -10.01
CA PRO A 765 -8.61 22.50 -11.25
C PRO A 765 -9.66 21.83 -12.14
N ALA A 766 -9.65 20.49 -12.22
CA ALA A 766 -10.61 19.73 -12.99
C ALA A 766 -11.98 19.67 -12.30
N LEU A 767 -12.01 19.57 -10.97
CA LEU A 767 -13.25 19.56 -10.18
C LEU A 767 -14.00 20.90 -10.29
N LYS A 768 -13.29 22.02 -10.16
CA LYS A 768 -13.88 23.37 -10.28
C LYS A 768 -14.40 23.67 -11.69
N GLN A 769 -13.90 22.99 -12.72
CA GLN A 769 -14.42 23.11 -14.08
C GLN A 769 -15.69 22.28 -14.26
N GLY A 770 -16.84 22.89 -13.93
CA GLY A 770 -18.17 22.35 -14.23
C GLY A 770 -18.89 21.66 -13.07
N LEU A 771 -18.37 21.75 -11.84
CA LEU A 771 -19.11 21.41 -10.63
C LEU A 771 -19.28 22.66 -9.76
N ASP A 772 -20.49 22.90 -9.28
CA ASP A 772 -20.76 23.89 -8.23
C ASP A 772 -20.35 23.32 -6.87
N LEU A 773 -19.04 23.29 -6.62
CA LEU A 773 -18.45 22.64 -5.46
C LEU A 773 -17.78 23.67 -4.54
N TRP A 774 -18.15 23.67 -3.26
CA TRP A 774 -17.38 24.38 -2.23
C TRP A 774 -16.17 23.56 -1.84
N THR A 775 -15.01 24.19 -1.76
CA THR A 775 -13.75 23.51 -1.50
C THR A 775 -13.01 24.19 -0.39
N ALA A 776 -12.55 23.41 0.58
CA ALA A 776 -11.69 23.88 1.64
C ALA A 776 -10.54 22.92 1.87
N ASP A 777 -9.49 23.42 2.52
CA ASP A 777 -8.44 22.56 3.04
C ASP A 777 -8.17 22.80 4.53
N ILE A 778 -7.57 21.81 5.17
CA ILE A 778 -7.09 21.86 6.55
C ILE A 778 -5.57 21.78 6.51
N VAL A 779 -4.92 22.90 6.82
CA VAL A 779 -3.46 23.04 6.74
C VAL A 779 -2.86 22.73 8.11
N HIS A 780 -2.24 21.54 8.23
CA HIS A 780 -1.73 21.01 9.50
C HIS A 780 -0.30 21.43 9.86
N ASN A 781 0.58 21.62 8.87
CA ASN A 781 2.00 21.91 9.11
C ASN A 781 2.54 23.00 8.17
N THR A 782 3.73 23.50 8.47
CA THR A 782 4.41 24.59 7.76
C THR A 782 5.69 24.12 7.05
N ALA A 783 5.82 22.82 6.77
CA ALA A 783 7.03 22.30 6.14
C ALA A 783 7.28 22.95 4.76
N PRO A 784 8.51 23.37 4.43
CA PRO A 784 8.80 24.11 3.18
C PRO A 784 8.43 23.37 1.89
N GLU A 785 8.48 22.03 1.89
CA GLU A 785 8.02 21.17 0.79
C GLU A 785 6.71 20.43 1.11
N GLY A 786 5.99 20.87 2.16
CA GLY A 786 4.76 20.24 2.64
C GLY A 786 3.48 20.80 2.00
N TYR A 787 2.35 20.39 2.56
CA TYR A 787 1.03 20.75 2.03
C TYR A 787 0.70 22.24 2.11
N LEU A 788 1.37 23.03 2.94
CA LEU A 788 1.24 24.50 2.92
C LEU A 788 1.62 25.09 1.55
N ALA A 789 2.74 24.67 0.97
CA ALA A 789 3.17 25.15 -0.34
C ALA A 789 2.21 24.70 -1.45
N THR A 790 1.63 23.50 -1.31
CA THR A 790 0.61 22.98 -2.23
C THR A 790 -0.69 23.75 -2.10
N ALA A 791 -1.16 24.03 -0.88
CA ALA A 791 -2.33 24.84 -0.59
C ALA A 791 -2.22 26.24 -1.22
N ILE A 792 -1.08 26.92 -1.03
CA ILE A 792 -0.81 28.23 -1.64
C ILE A 792 -0.88 28.16 -3.16
N ARG A 793 -0.30 27.11 -3.77
CA ARG A 793 -0.30 26.94 -5.23
C ARG A 793 -1.71 26.67 -5.79
N GLN A 794 -2.56 26.03 -5.00
CA GLN A 794 -3.93 25.65 -5.37
C GLN A 794 -5.00 26.63 -4.86
N ASP A 795 -4.62 27.72 -4.17
CA ASP A 795 -5.53 28.77 -3.68
C ASP A 795 -6.57 29.25 -4.70
N PRO A 796 -6.25 29.44 -6.01
CA PRO A 796 -7.27 29.82 -7.00
C PRO A 796 -8.47 28.87 -7.09
N TYR A 797 -8.33 27.64 -6.60
CA TYR A 797 -9.35 26.60 -6.62
C TYR A 797 -9.84 26.21 -5.21
N ILE A 798 -9.41 26.90 -4.16
CA ILE A 798 -9.81 26.66 -2.77
C ILE A 798 -10.62 27.87 -2.31
N ASP A 799 -11.81 27.66 -1.74
CA ASP A 799 -12.69 28.76 -1.32
C ASP A 799 -12.38 29.20 0.12
N CYS A 800 -11.93 28.27 0.96
CA CYS A 800 -11.60 28.51 2.37
C CYS A 800 -10.37 27.68 2.80
N HIS A 801 -9.44 28.30 3.50
CA HIS A 801 -8.32 27.61 4.13
C HIS A 801 -8.49 27.60 5.65
N PHE A 802 -8.52 26.41 6.26
CA PHE A 802 -8.49 26.27 7.71
C PHE A 802 -7.05 26.07 8.19
N ALA A 803 -6.50 27.11 8.83
CA ALA A 803 -5.18 27.06 9.44
C ALA A 803 -5.29 26.57 10.89
N VAL A 804 -4.64 25.45 11.21
CA VAL A 804 -4.72 24.85 12.57
C VAL A 804 -3.90 25.58 13.65
N GLY A 805 -3.22 26.67 13.29
CA GLY A 805 -2.39 27.49 14.16
C GLY A 805 -1.90 28.76 13.47
N ARG A 806 -1.24 29.67 14.22
CA ARG A 806 -0.80 30.95 13.67
C ARG A 806 0.30 30.79 12.61
N PRO A 807 1.30 29.90 12.75
CA PRO A 807 2.31 29.71 11.72
C PRO A 807 1.73 29.30 10.36
N GLN A 808 0.71 28.44 10.35
CA GLN A 808 0.00 28.06 9.12
C GLN A 808 -0.77 29.25 8.54
N HIS A 809 -1.47 30.01 9.39
CA HIS A 809 -2.19 31.21 8.97
C HIS A 809 -1.23 32.27 8.39
N GLU A 810 -0.13 32.58 9.06
CA GLU A 810 0.88 33.52 8.58
C GLU A 810 1.58 33.01 7.32
N GLY A 811 1.83 31.70 7.22
CA GLY A 811 2.36 31.05 6.03
C GLY A 811 1.45 31.27 4.82
N LEU A 812 0.15 31.05 4.96
CA LEU A 812 -0.83 31.28 3.89
C LEU A 812 -0.91 32.76 3.50
N VAL A 813 -1.13 33.64 4.48
CA VAL A 813 -1.42 35.07 4.21
C VAL A 813 -0.16 35.85 3.86
N ARG A 814 0.88 35.82 4.71
CA ARG A 814 2.06 36.68 4.54
C ARG A 814 3.05 36.14 3.52
N GLN A 815 3.32 34.84 3.55
CA GLN A 815 4.32 34.22 2.69
C GLN A 815 3.70 33.78 1.35
N GLY A 816 2.49 33.22 1.40
CA GLY A 816 1.76 32.73 0.23
C GLY A 816 0.95 33.77 -0.52
N GLY A 817 0.64 34.91 0.10
CA GLY A 817 -0.20 35.95 -0.51
C GLY A 817 -1.68 35.57 -0.65
N VAL A 818 -2.14 34.56 0.10
CA VAL A 818 -3.56 34.15 0.12
C VAL A 818 -4.40 35.27 0.75
N PRO A 819 -5.54 35.67 0.14
CA PRO A 819 -6.40 36.71 0.70
C PRO A 819 -6.87 36.37 2.12
N GLN A 820 -6.78 37.34 3.04
CA GLN A 820 -7.05 37.12 4.46
C GLN A 820 -8.49 36.64 4.71
N GLU A 821 -9.44 37.11 3.90
CA GLU A 821 -10.85 36.72 3.96
C GLU A 821 -11.10 35.25 3.58
N LYS A 822 -10.15 34.57 2.93
CA LYS A 822 -10.22 33.13 2.62
C LYS A 822 -9.61 32.27 3.72
N VAL A 823 -8.82 32.83 4.64
CA VAL A 823 -8.13 32.08 5.68
C VAL A 823 -8.90 32.17 7.00
N ARG A 824 -9.20 31.03 7.62
CA ARG A 824 -9.81 30.92 8.94
C ARG A 824 -8.80 30.28 9.89
N LEU A 825 -8.46 30.97 10.97
CA LEU A 825 -7.67 30.38 12.05
C LEU A 825 -8.60 29.46 12.87
N ALA A 826 -8.39 28.15 12.77
CA ALA A 826 -9.16 27.12 13.46
C ALA A 826 -8.21 26.26 14.30
N PRO A 827 -7.78 26.74 15.49
CA PRO A 827 -6.74 26.08 16.25
C PRO A 827 -7.10 24.65 16.62
N THR A 828 -6.12 23.74 16.57
CA THR A 828 -6.27 22.40 17.16
C THR A 828 -6.74 22.51 18.60
N ALA A 829 -7.67 21.65 19.00
CA ALA A 829 -8.37 21.75 20.27
C ALA A 829 -8.41 20.42 21.02
N ALA A 830 -8.69 20.48 22.32
CA ALA A 830 -8.99 19.33 23.15
C ALA A 830 -10.42 19.41 23.68
N ASP A 831 -11.04 18.25 23.93
CA ASP A 831 -12.33 18.16 24.60
C ASP A 831 -12.14 18.35 26.12
N ALA A 832 -11.88 19.59 26.55
CA ALA A 832 -11.52 19.90 27.94
C ALA A 832 -12.73 19.94 28.87
N SER A 833 -13.92 20.19 28.33
CA SER A 833 -15.16 20.28 29.09
C SER A 833 -15.78 18.90 29.39
N VAL A 834 -15.65 17.92 28.48
CA VAL A 834 -16.25 16.59 28.63
C VAL A 834 -15.18 15.53 28.90
N ARG A 835 -14.38 15.13 27.90
CA ARG A 835 -13.43 14.01 28.02
C ARG A 835 -12.26 14.28 28.97
N PHE A 836 -11.62 15.44 28.85
CA PHE A 836 -10.47 15.86 29.67
C PHE A 836 -10.88 16.83 30.77
N ASN A 837 -11.95 16.47 31.48
CA ASN A 837 -12.41 17.16 32.67
C ASN A 837 -11.87 16.44 33.92
N PRO A 838 -11.06 17.08 34.79
CA PRO A 838 -10.52 16.41 35.98
C PRO A 838 -11.57 16.15 37.07
N ALA A 839 -12.74 16.80 37.03
CA ALA A 839 -13.73 16.73 38.11
C ALA A 839 -14.29 15.31 38.36
N PRO A 840 -14.66 14.50 37.34
CA PRO A 840 -15.17 13.14 37.54
C PRO A 840 -14.12 12.17 38.12
N TYR A 841 -12.83 12.47 37.95
CA TYR A 841 -11.75 11.59 38.41
C TYR A 841 -11.37 11.86 39.87
N ALA A 842 -11.64 13.05 40.41
CA ALA A 842 -11.19 13.48 41.73
C ALA A 842 -11.61 12.53 42.87
N SER A 843 -12.86 12.04 42.85
CA SER A 843 -13.37 11.09 43.85
C SER A 843 -12.83 9.67 43.67
N ARG A 844 -12.38 9.31 42.45
CA ARG A 844 -11.86 7.99 42.08
C ARG A 844 -10.33 7.93 42.08
N LEU A 845 -9.63 9.02 42.38
CA LEU A 845 -8.17 9.07 42.37
C LEU A 845 -7.49 7.91 43.14
N PRO A 846 -7.94 7.50 44.35
CA PRO A 846 -7.33 6.35 45.04
C PRO A 846 -7.52 5.00 44.33
N GLU A 847 -8.62 4.83 43.61
CA GLU A 847 -8.87 3.65 42.76
C GLU A 847 -7.97 3.68 41.52
N ILE A 848 -7.92 4.82 40.83
CA ILE A 848 -7.13 5.00 39.61
C ILE A 848 -5.63 4.86 39.92
N ARG A 849 -5.14 5.42 41.03
CA ARG A 849 -3.75 5.24 41.47
C ARG A 849 -3.39 3.77 41.64
N ARG A 850 -4.25 2.97 42.28
CA ARG A 850 -4.03 1.53 42.43
C ARG A 850 -4.02 0.79 41.10
N LYS A 851 -4.86 1.19 40.14
CA LYS A 851 -4.87 0.64 38.77
C LYS A 851 -3.52 0.81 38.07
N PHE A 852 -2.85 1.94 38.28
CA PHE A 852 -1.50 2.21 37.76
C PHE A 852 -0.36 1.74 38.68
N GLY A 853 -0.64 0.91 39.69
CA GLY A 853 0.38 0.37 40.60
C GLY A 853 1.01 1.40 41.55
N LEU A 854 0.39 2.57 41.73
CA LEU A 854 0.87 3.63 42.61
C LEU A 854 0.40 3.36 44.05
N ILE A 855 1.35 3.22 44.97
CA ILE A 855 1.09 2.77 46.35
C ILE A 855 1.37 3.86 47.41
N GLY A 856 1.88 5.02 47.01
CA GLY A 856 2.24 6.12 47.92
C GLY A 856 1.98 7.53 47.37
N GLY A 857 2.84 8.47 47.76
CA GLY A 857 2.86 9.88 47.34
C GLY A 857 3.80 10.15 46.17
N GLU A 858 3.94 9.20 45.25
CA GLU A 858 4.84 9.31 44.11
C GLU A 858 4.50 10.52 43.23
N THR A 859 5.53 11.22 42.78
CA THR A 859 5.43 12.27 41.76
C THR A 859 5.42 11.63 40.39
N VAL A 860 4.27 11.69 39.73
CA VAL A 860 4.04 11.00 38.45
C VAL A 860 4.32 11.95 37.28
N LEU A 861 5.18 11.50 36.36
CA LEU A 861 5.59 12.16 35.12
C LEU A 861 4.97 11.44 33.93
N THR A 862 4.53 12.14 32.89
CA THR A 862 3.95 11.49 31.70
C THR A 862 4.50 11.98 30.39
N TYR A 863 4.56 11.05 29.46
CA TYR A 863 4.72 11.29 28.03
C TYR A 863 3.60 10.56 27.29
N THR A 864 2.96 11.24 26.34
CA THR A 864 1.87 10.68 25.52
C THR A 864 2.11 11.01 24.04
N GLY A 865 2.14 9.99 23.18
CA GLY A 865 2.24 10.17 21.73
C GLY A 865 2.96 9.03 21.01
N ARG A 866 3.02 9.10 19.68
CA ARG A 866 3.71 8.13 18.82
C ARG A 866 5.20 8.06 19.17
N LEU A 867 5.76 6.86 19.27
CA LEU A 867 7.17 6.63 19.57
C LEU A 867 8.01 6.69 18.28
N ALA A 868 8.30 7.91 17.83
CA ALA A 868 9.02 8.17 16.59
C ALA A 868 10.19 9.17 16.77
N VAL A 869 11.11 9.20 15.81
CA VAL A 869 12.35 9.98 15.89
C VAL A 869 12.07 11.48 16.08
N GLU A 870 11.08 12.01 15.39
CA GLU A 870 10.66 13.41 15.48
C GLU A 870 10.10 13.78 16.86
N LYS A 871 9.69 12.80 17.67
CA LYS A 871 9.15 13.00 19.00
C LYS A 871 10.20 12.95 20.13
N ASP A 872 11.39 12.40 19.85
CA ASP A 872 12.55 12.30 20.76
C ASP A 872 12.17 11.94 22.21
N VAL A 873 11.44 10.83 22.36
CA VAL A 873 11.15 10.21 23.66
C VAL A 873 12.42 9.81 24.44
N PRO A 874 13.55 9.45 23.80
CA PRO A 874 14.82 9.29 24.51
C PRO A 874 15.23 10.53 25.34
N LEU A 875 14.92 11.75 24.91
CA LEU A 875 15.13 12.94 25.75
C LEU A 875 14.31 12.89 27.04
N PHE A 876 13.05 12.47 26.98
CA PHE A 876 12.21 12.29 28.17
C PHE A 876 12.84 11.28 29.15
N VAL A 877 13.35 10.15 28.66
CA VAL A 877 14.07 9.16 29.50
C VAL A 877 15.30 9.79 30.19
N ARG A 878 16.07 10.60 29.46
CA ARG A 878 17.22 11.32 30.04
C ARG A 878 16.80 12.36 31.08
N VAL A 879 15.66 13.04 30.88
CA VAL A 879 15.08 13.98 31.86
C VAL A 879 14.68 13.25 33.15
N VAL A 880 14.01 12.10 33.04
CA VAL A 880 13.66 11.27 34.21
C VAL A 880 14.92 10.85 34.97
N SER A 881 15.96 10.41 34.25
CA SER A 881 17.26 10.07 34.85
C SER A 881 17.85 11.22 35.67
N GLU A 882 17.80 12.43 35.13
CA GLU A 882 18.35 13.62 35.78
C GLU A 882 17.53 14.06 36.99
N LEU A 883 16.20 13.90 36.94
CA LEU A 883 15.30 14.17 38.07
C LEU A 883 15.57 13.26 39.27
N VAL A 884 15.66 11.94 39.02
CA VAL A 884 15.99 10.95 40.06
C VAL A 884 17.35 11.26 40.69
N ARG A 885 18.32 11.70 39.88
CA ARG A 885 19.66 12.05 40.36
C ARG A 885 19.69 13.33 41.21
N ARG A 886 18.92 14.36 40.82
CA ARG A 886 18.90 15.68 41.51
C ARG A 886 18.03 15.72 42.76
N HIS A 887 17.00 14.90 42.81
CA HIS A 887 16.01 14.88 43.90
C HIS A 887 15.87 13.46 44.49
N PRO A 888 16.92 12.93 45.13
CA PRO A 888 16.90 11.56 45.70
C PRO A 888 15.90 11.41 46.86
N ASP A 889 15.42 12.51 47.42
CA ASP A 889 14.37 12.57 48.46
C ASP A 889 12.95 12.40 47.90
N LYS A 890 12.79 12.46 46.57
CA LYS A 890 11.49 12.34 45.90
C LYS A 890 11.35 10.97 45.24
N HIS A 891 10.17 10.37 45.41
CA HIS A 891 9.79 9.15 44.70
C HIS A 891 9.13 9.49 43.37
N PHE A 892 9.85 9.33 42.26
CA PHE A 892 9.29 9.53 40.91
C PHE A 892 8.73 8.23 40.34
N ARG A 893 7.65 8.36 39.58
CA ARG A 893 7.17 7.35 38.62
C ARG A 893 6.92 8.04 37.29
N ALA A 894 7.19 7.37 36.18
CA ALA A 894 7.01 7.93 34.86
C ALA A 894 6.26 6.96 33.95
N PHE A 895 5.27 7.44 33.22
CA PHE A 895 4.53 6.64 32.24
C PHE A 895 4.80 7.15 30.82
N ILE A 896 5.07 6.22 29.90
CA ILE A 896 5.16 6.48 28.47
C ILE A 896 4.00 5.73 27.81
N ALA A 897 3.02 6.47 27.30
CA ALA A 897 1.87 5.94 26.58
C ALA A 897 1.98 6.24 25.08
N GLY A 898 1.91 5.18 24.28
CA GLY A 898 2.06 5.21 22.83
C GLY A 898 2.88 4.03 22.33
N ASP A 899 2.87 3.86 21.01
CA ASP A 899 3.67 2.86 20.30
C ASP A 899 4.35 3.50 19.07
N GLY A 900 5.35 2.83 18.50
CA GLY A 900 6.04 3.30 17.30
C GLY A 900 7.43 2.70 17.10
N PRO A 901 8.06 3.03 15.95
CA PRO A 901 9.32 2.41 15.52
C PRO A 901 10.50 2.61 16.48
N GLU A 902 10.47 3.63 17.36
CA GLU A 902 11.53 3.88 18.33
C GLU A 902 11.37 3.10 19.65
N LEU A 903 10.35 2.24 19.80
CA LEU A 903 10.08 1.50 21.06
C LEU A 903 11.32 0.75 21.57
N ALA A 904 11.99 -0.02 20.72
CA ALA A 904 13.19 -0.79 21.09
C ALA A 904 14.35 0.11 21.55
N ARG A 905 14.52 1.28 20.93
CA ARG A 905 15.53 2.26 21.33
C ARG A 905 15.20 2.87 22.69
N ILE A 906 13.93 3.20 22.94
CA ILE A 906 13.46 3.75 24.21
C ILE A 906 13.69 2.73 25.34
N GLU A 907 13.34 1.47 25.11
CA GLU A 907 13.63 0.39 26.06
C GLU A 907 15.13 0.27 26.37
N HIS A 908 15.98 0.35 25.36
CA HIS A 908 17.43 0.33 25.53
C HIS A 908 17.91 1.50 26.40
N GLU A 909 17.42 2.72 26.13
CA GLU A 909 17.77 3.93 26.90
C GLU A 909 17.34 3.83 28.38
N ILE A 910 16.17 3.21 28.66
CA ILE A 910 15.67 2.93 30.01
C ILE A 910 16.60 1.94 30.72
N ARG A 911 16.95 0.83 30.06
CA ARG A 911 17.84 -0.20 30.60
C ARG A 911 19.24 0.32 30.87
N ALA A 912 19.81 1.09 29.95
CA ALA A 912 21.15 1.66 30.05
C ALA A 912 21.30 2.63 31.24
N ARG A 913 20.19 3.20 31.73
CA ARG A 913 20.18 4.13 32.87
C ARG A 913 19.64 3.54 34.17
N GLY A 914 19.28 2.25 34.19
CA GLY A 914 18.76 1.60 35.39
C GLY A 914 17.37 2.12 35.81
N LEU A 915 16.55 2.58 34.86
CA LEU A 915 15.25 3.22 35.15
C LEU A 915 14.05 2.27 35.06
N GLN A 916 14.26 0.96 34.96
CA GLN A 916 13.19 -0.04 34.79
C GLN A 916 12.20 -0.05 35.97
N SER A 917 12.63 0.34 37.17
CA SER A 917 11.75 0.47 38.34
C SER A 917 11.07 1.84 38.47
N VAL A 918 11.34 2.76 37.54
CA VAL A 918 10.85 4.16 37.58
C VAL A 918 9.92 4.44 36.40
N ILE A 919 10.24 3.92 35.21
CA ILE A 919 9.52 4.17 33.95
C ILE A 919 8.71 2.93 33.56
N ASP A 920 7.41 3.07 33.36
CA ASP A 920 6.57 2.05 32.73
C ASP A 920 6.23 2.43 31.29
N LEU A 921 6.47 1.48 30.38
CA LEU A 921 5.99 1.54 29.00
C LEU A 921 4.58 0.95 28.96
N LEU A 922 3.57 1.78 28.72
CA LEU A 922 2.17 1.35 28.75
C LEU A 922 1.67 0.81 27.41
N GLY A 923 2.42 1.02 26.32
CA GLY A 923 1.95 0.75 24.97
C GLY A 923 0.76 1.65 24.59
N PHE A 924 -0.12 1.16 23.72
CA PHE A 924 -1.38 1.84 23.43
C PHE A 924 -2.26 1.91 24.69
N CYS A 925 -2.71 3.12 25.03
CA CYS A 925 -3.49 3.36 26.25
C CYS A 925 -4.89 3.87 25.89
N ASP A 926 -5.90 3.00 26.07
CA ASP A 926 -7.30 3.30 25.74
C ASP A 926 -7.89 4.45 26.57
N ASN A 927 -7.35 4.69 27.77
CA ASN A 927 -7.88 5.69 28.71
C ASN A 927 -6.80 6.68 29.19
N ILE A 928 -6.35 7.53 28.26
CA ILE A 928 -5.45 8.66 28.54
C ILE A 928 -5.95 9.56 29.69
N PRO A 929 -7.24 9.94 29.79
CA PRO A 929 -7.72 10.77 30.91
C PRO A 929 -7.42 10.21 32.30
N GLU A 930 -7.57 8.89 32.53
CA GLU A 930 -7.24 8.29 33.83
C GLU A 930 -5.73 8.36 34.13
N MET A 931 -4.88 8.11 33.14
CA MET A 931 -3.43 8.27 33.27
C MET A 931 -3.09 9.72 33.63
N LEU A 932 -3.67 10.68 32.91
CA LEU A 932 -3.44 12.11 33.15
C LEU A 932 -3.95 12.57 34.52
N ALA A 933 -5.06 11.99 35.00
CA ALA A 933 -5.62 12.33 36.32
C ALA A 933 -4.66 12.02 37.47
N VAL A 934 -3.80 11.01 37.34
CA VAL A 934 -2.79 10.66 38.36
C VAL A 934 -1.44 11.33 38.14
N SER A 935 -1.22 12.00 37.00
CA SER A 935 0.05 12.66 36.70
C SER A 935 0.11 14.13 37.12
N ARG A 936 1.31 14.56 37.50
CA ARG A 936 1.60 15.92 37.97
C ARG A 936 2.28 16.75 36.87
N PHE A 937 3.17 16.13 36.10
CA PHE A 937 3.92 16.77 35.02
C PHE A 937 3.75 16.01 33.71
N ALA A 938 3.56 16.73 32.60
CA ALA A 938 3.57 16.18 31.26
C ALA A 938 4.71 16.77 30.43
N PHE A 939 5.32 15.94 29.59
CA PHE A 939 6.50 16.30 28.81
C PHE A 939 6.24 16.17 27.31
N LEU A 940 6.67 17.18 26.57
CA LEU A 940 6.69 17.20 25.11
C LEU A 940 8.11 17.48 24.61
N THR A 941 8.86 16.42 24.30
CA THR A 941 10.28 16.47 23.94
C THR A 941 10.57 16.53 22.44
N SER A 942 9.55 16.81 21.63
CA SER A 942 9.60 16.80 20.16
C SER A 942 10.77 17.59 19.55
N ARG A 943 11.26 17.12 18.40
CA ARG A 943 12.20 17.84 17.52
C ARG A 943 11.46 18.70 16.50
N PHE A 944 10.30 18.23 16.09
CA PHE A 944 9.38 18.90 15.18
C PHE A 944 7.96 18.68 15.68
N GLU A 945 7.16 19.73 15.69
CA GLU A 945 5.75 19.65 16.09
C GLU A 945 4.93 20.61 15.23
N GLY A 946 3.69 20.23 14.93
CA GLY A 946 2.69 21.15 14.38
C GLY A 946 1.94 21.79 15.55
N SER A 947 0.70 21.36 15.73
CA SER A 947 -0.10 21.59 16.94
C SER A 947 -0.18 20.30 17.75
N SER A 948 0.21 20.31 19.03
CA SER A 948 0.18 19.13 19.90
C SER A 948 -1.14 19.02 20.65
N ILE A 949 -1.95 18.01 20.30
CA ILE A 949 -3.20 17.73 21.01
C ILE A 949 -2.94 17.17 22.41
N THR A 950 -1.90 16.32 22.57
CA THR A 950 -1.56 15.71 23.86
C THR A 950 -1.13 16.75 24.90
N LEU A 951 -0.52 17.85 24.45
CA LEU A 951 -0.23 19.02 25.29
C LEU A 951 -1.52 19.70 25.79
N LEU A 952 -2.50 19.91 24.91
CA LEU A 952 -3.79 20.50 25.29
C LEU A 952 -4.57 19.58 26.23
N GLU A 953 -4.56 18.28 25.99
CA GLU A 953 -5.16 17.26 26.86
C GLU A 953 -4.55 17.28 28.28
N ALA A 954 -3.23 17.34 28.38
CA ALA A 954 -2.51 17.46 29.65
C ALA A 954 -2.82 18.78 30.40
N MET A 955 -2.82 19.91 29.68
CA MET A 955 -3.20 21.21 30.23
C MET A 955 -4.66 21.21 30.73
N SER A 956 -5.57 20.57 30.00
CA SER A 956 -6.97 20.38 30.43
C SER A 956 -7.06 19.61 31.74
N MET A 957 -6.25 18.58 31.90
CA MET A 957 -6.18 17.77 33.13
C MET A 957 -5.38 18.43 34.26
N ARG A 958 -5.00 19.72 34.11
CA ARG A 958 -4.26 20.54 35.09
C ARG A 958 -2.85 20.07 35.38
N GLN A 959 -2.21 19.39 34.44
CA GLN A 959 -0.80 19.05 34.56
C GLN A 959 0.09 20.26 34.28
N VAL A 960 1.25 20.32 34.94
CA VAL A 960 2.29 21.27 34.57
C VAL A 960 3.03 20.71 33.36
N VAL A 961 2.88 21.36 32.21
CA VAL A 961 3.48 20.90 30.95
C VAL A 961 4.84 21.54 30.74
N LEU A 962 5.82 20.71 30.34
CA LEU A 962 7.14 21.14 29.91
C LEU A 962 7.36 20.72 28.46
N ALA A 963 7.58 21.70 27.57
CA ALA A 963 7.70 21.46 26.14
C ALA A 963 8.97 22.06 25.56
N THR A 964 9.49 21.40 24.53
CA THR A 964 10.55 21.95 23.66
C THR A 964 10.02 23.13 22.83
N ASP A 965 10.92 24.01 22.43
CA ASP A 965 10.59 25.20 21.65
C ASP A 965 10.50 24.91 20.13
N VAL A 966 9.41 24.30 19.72
CA VAL A 966 9.16 23.89 18.32
C VAL A 966 7.72 24.17 17.90
N GLY A 967 7.47 24.35 16.61
CA GLY A 967 6.11 24.41 16.07
C GLY A 967 5.22 25.49 16.68
N ASN A 968 3.97 25.11 16.99
CA ASN A 968 2.95 26.02 17.54
C ASN A 968 3.00 26.11 19.08
N ILE A 969 4.03 25.58 19.75
CA ILE A 969 4.06 25.54 21.22
C ILE A 969 4.06 26.94 21.84
N ARG A 970 4.71 27.92 21.22
CA ARG A 970 4.70 29.33 21.66
C ARG A 970 3.33 30.01 21.56
N ASP A 971 2.42 29.50 20.75
CA ASP A 971 1.06 30.05 20.65
C ASP A 971 0.16 29.59 21.81
N VAL A 972 0.50 28.43 22.39
CA VAL A 972 -0.26 27.75 23.44
C VAL A 972 0.33 28.04 24.82
N ILE A 973 1.65 27.90 24.97
CA ILE A 973 2.34 28.10 26.25
C ILE A 973 2.87 29.53 26.35
N GLU A 974 2.38 30.24 27.36
CA GLU A 974 3.01 31.43 27.92
C GLU A 974 3.98 30.98 29.02
N ASN A 975 5.27 31.07 28.72
CA ASN A 975 6.34 30.47 29.53
C ASN A 975 6.31 30.94 30.99
N GLY A 976 6.22 29.99 31.91
CA GLY A 976 6.14 30.22 33.35
C GLY A 976 4.74 30.60 33.86
N VAL A 977 3.76 30.83 32.98
CA VAL A 977 2.39 31.24 33.36
C VAL A 977 1.42 30.07 33.28
N ASN A 978 1.41 29.33 32.17
CA ASN A 978 0.49 28.21 31.94
C ASN A 978 1.22 26.91 31.54
N GLY A 979 2.54 26.91 31.62
CA GLY A 979 3.44 25.81 31.28
C GLY A 979 4.88 26.33 31.11
N PHE A 980 5.81 25.47 30.72
CA PHE A 980 7.20 25.86 30.46
C PHE A 980 7.63 25.52 29.04
N ILE A 981 8.30 26.48 28.40
CA ILE A 981 9.07 26.26 27.17
C ILE A 981 10.53 26.13 27.57
N VAL A 982 11.15 25.02 27.17
CA VAL A 982 12.57 24.73 27.43
C VAL A 982 13.30 24.73 26.08
N PRO A 983 13.98 25.83 25.70
CA PRO A 983 14.63 25.94 24.39
C PRO A 983 15.85 25.01 24.24
N SER A 984 16.58 24.80 25.34
CA SER A 984 17.68 23.85 25.39
C SER A 984 17.12 22.41 25.39
N ARG A 985 17.81 21.52 24.68
CA ARG A 985 17.50 20.08 24.68
C ARG A 985 18.29 19.32 25.75
N GLU A 986 18.76 20.05 26.76
CA GLU A 986 19.57 19.52 27.85
C GLU A 986 18.65 19.01 28.98
N PRO A 987 18.77 17.74 29.41
CA PRO A 987 17.93 17.18 30.46
C PRO A 987 17.94 17.97 31.77
N ALA A 988 19.09 18.59 32.07
CA ALA A 988 19.32 19.46 33.22
C ALA A 988 18.33 20.62 33.34
N ASP A 989 17.91 21.19 32.21
CA ASP A 989 17.07 22.39 32.18
C ASP A 989 15.60 22.05 32.39
N PHE A 990 15.14 20.93 31.83
CA PHE A 990 13.83 20.36 32.18
C PHE A 990 13.76 20.02 33.68
N ALA A 991 14.79 19.36 34.19
CA ALA A 991 14.86 19.00 35.61
C ALA A 991 14.86 20.23 36.52
N ALA A 992 15.53 21.32 36.13
CA ALA A 992 15.52 22.57 36.86
C ALA A 992 14.10 23.17 36.98
N ARG A 993 13.32 23.18 35.88
CA ARG A 993 11.93 23.69 35.89
C ARG A 993 11.00 22.85 36.76
N VAL A 994 11.15 21.52 36.72
CA VAL A 994 10.42 20.64 37.64
C VAL A 994 10.79 20.93 39.08
N GLY A 995 12.08 21.12 39.38
CA GLY A 995 12.58 21.49 40.71
C GLY A 995 11.99 22.80 41.23
N GLU A 996 11.89 23.83 40.39
CA GLU A 996 11.25 25.11 40.71
C GLU A 996 9.79 24.92 41.13
N VAL A 997 9.03 24.10 40.40
CA VAL A 997 7.62 23.82 40.70
C VAL A 997 7.45 22.94 41.94
N LEU A 998 8.35 21.99 42.15
CA LEU A 998 8.35 21.15 43.36
C LEU A 998 8.66 21.93 44.64
N ALA A 999 9.39 23.05 44.53
CA ALA A 999 9.73 23.91 45.65
C ALA A 999 8.58 24.85 46.07
N ASP A 1000 7.59 25.10 45.19
CA ASP A 1000 6.49 26.03 45.45
C ASP A 1000 5.13 25.48 44.96
N ALA A 1001 4.35 24.95 45.92
CA ALA A 1001 3.02 24.41 45.67
C ALA A 1001 1.98 25.48 45.26
N ALA A 1002 2.15 26.74 45.69
CA ALA A 1002 1.27 27.81 45.26
C ALA A 1002 1.51 28.15 43.79
N ARG A 1003 2.78 28.16 43.38
CA ARG A 1003 3.17 28.37 41.99
C ARG A 1003 2.67 27.25 41.07
N GLU A 1004 2.79 25.99 41.50
CA GLU A 1004 2.21 24.86 40.78
C GLU A 1004 0.69 25.06 40.54
N ALA A 1005 -0.06 25.34 41.61
CA ALA A 1005 -1.51 25.49 41.53
C ALA A 1005 -1.93 26.64 40.60
N GLU A 1006 -1.16 27.74 40.59
CA GLU A 1006 -1.34 28.86 39.67
C GLU A 1006 -1.14 28.43 38.21
N ILE A 1007 0.00 27.78 37.91
CA ILE A 1007 0.33 27.33 36.56
C ILE A 1007 -0.71 26.35 36.03
N SER A 1008 -1.06 25.33 36.81
CA SER A 1008 -2.07 24.32 36.46
C SER A 1008 -3.46 24.90 36.23
N LYS A 1009 -3.85 25.92 37.00
CA LYS A 1009 -5.14 26.63 36.81
C LYS A 1009 -5.12 27.47 35.54
N CYS A 1010 -4.03 28.19 35.29
CA CYS A 1010 -3.84 28.97 34.07
C CYS A 1010 -3.79 28.09 32.81
N ALA A 1011 -3.17 26.91 32.89
CA ALA A 1011 -3.13 25.89 31.83
C ALA A 1011 -4.55 25.50 31.39
N ARG A 1012 -5.37 24.99 32.32
CA ARG A 1012 -6.75 24.59 32.01
C ARG A 1012 -7.60 25.75 31.52
N ARG A 1013 -7.47 26.93 32.12
CA ARG A 1013 -8.20 28.14 31.67
C ARG A 1013 -7.86 28.49 30.22
N THR A 1014 -6.58 28.45 29.86
CA THR A 1014 -6.12 28.70 28.49
C THR A 1014 -6.81 27.77 27.50
N VAL A 1015 -6.90 26.47 27.82
CA VAL A 1015 -7.56 25.51 26.93
C VAL A 1015 -9.06 25.78 26.82
N LEU A 1016 -9.76 25.94 27.94
CA LEU A 1016 -11.21 26.20 27.93
C LEU A 1016 -11.59 27.48 27.18
N GLU A 1017 -10.76 28.52 27.25
CA GLU A 1017 -11.04 29.82 26.61
C GLU A 1017 -10.65 29.86 25.13
N ARG A 1018 -9.61 29.14 24.71
CA ARG A 1018 -9.00 29.31 23.38
C ARG A 1018 -8.88 28.04 22.54
N TYR A 1019 -8.91 26.86 23.16
CA TYR A 1019 -8.60 25.57 22.52
C TYR A 1019 -9.62 24.48 22.90
N GLU A 1020 -10.87 24.88 23.14
CA GLU A 1020 -11.97 23.96 23.42
C GLU A 1020 -12.51 23.36 22.11
N LEU A 1021 -12.75 22.05 22.10
CA LEU A 1021 -13.23 21.30 20.93
C LEU A 1021 -14.49 21.93 20.31
N SER A 1022 -15.47 22.30 21.14
CA SER A 1022 -16.72 22.91 20.67
C SER A 1022 -16.52 24.26 19.97
N SER A 1023 -15.50 25.03 20.37
CA SER A 1023 -15.12 26.29 19.74
C SER A 1023 -14.46 26.04 18.38
N MET A 1024 -13.55 25.06 18.30
CA MET A 1024 -12.92 24.67 17.03
C MET A 1024 -13.97 24.21 16.02
N VAL A 1025 -14.84 23.26 16.39
CA VAL A 1025 -15.90 22.73 15.52
C VAL A 1025 -16.81 23.84 14.98
N ARG A 1026 -17.17 24.82 15.81
CA ARG A 1026 -18.01 25.94 15.42
C ARG A 1026 -17.40 26.77 14.29
N ILE A 1027 -16.07 26.97 14.29
CA ILE A 1027 -15.38 27.70 13.22
C ILE A 1027 -15.55 26.99 11.87
N TYR A 1028 -15.47 25.66 11.84
CA TYR A 1028 -15.72 24.87 10.63
C TYR A 1028 -17.19 24.93 10.22
N ALA A 1029 -18.10 24.68 11.16
CA ALA A 1029 -19.54 24.65 10.91
C ALA A 1029 -20.08 25.99 10.37
N ASP A 1030 -19.68 27.11 10.98
CA ASP A 1030 -20.11 28.45 10.58
C ASP A 1030 -19.61 28.79 9.17
N ALA A 1031 -18.34 28.46 8.85
CA ALA A 1031 -17.77 28.70 7.53
C ALA A 1031 -18.46 27.88 6.43
N ILE A 1032 -18.78 26.60 6.70
CA ILE A 1032 -19.50 25.73 5.77
C ILE A 1032 -20.94 26.24 5.59
N ALA A 1033 -21.64 26.54 6.68
CA ALA A 1033 -23.02 27.01 6.65
C ALA A 1033 -23.15 28.34 5.88
N GLN A 1034 -22.24 29.29 6.13
CA GLN A 1034 -22.16 30.54 5.40
C GLN A 1034 -21.97 30.30 3.90
N ALA A 1035 -20.99 29.49 3.52
CA ALA A 1035 -20.68 29.24 2.11
C ALA A 1035 -21.84 28.57 1.37
N LEU A 1036 -22.53 27.62 2.00
CA LEU A 1036 -23.68 26.96 1.40
C LEU A 1036 -24.92 27.87 1.35
N ALA A 1037 -25.07 28.81 2.28
CA ALA A 1037 -26.14 29.81 2.24
C ALA A 1037 -25.94 30.82 1.10
N GLU A 1038 -24.71 31.31 0.90
CA GLU A 1038 -24.35 32.24 -0.18
C GLU A 1038 -24.59 31.61 -1.56
N ARG A 1039 -24.31 30.31 -1.72
CA ARG A 1039 -24.55 29.58 -2.98
C ARG A 1039 -26.02 29.28 -3.29
N ARG A 1040 -26.89 29.26 -2.27
CA ARG A 1040 -28.34 29.03 -2.44
C ARG A 1040 -29.10 30.29 -2.87
N GLN A 1041 -28.49 31.46 -2.79
CA GLN A 1041 -29.12 32.69 -3.30
C GLN A 1041 -29.00 32.71 -4.83
N PRO A 1042 -30.10 32.83 -5.60
CA PRO A 1042 -30.00 33.02 -7.03
C PRO A 1042 -29.27 34.34 -7.30
N ALA A 1043 -28.20 34.27 -8.10
CA ALA A 1043 -27.39 35.41 -8.53
C ALA A 1043 -28.19 36.42 -9.36
#